data_AF-A0A0F3PC64-F1
#
_entry.id   AF-A0A0F3PC64-F1
#
_cell.length_a   1.000
_cell.length_b   1.000
_cell.length_c   1.000
_cell.angle_alpha   90.00
_cell.angle_beta   90.00
_cell.angle_gamma   90.00
#
_symmetry.space_group_name_H-M   'P 1'
#
loop_
_entity.id
_entity.type
_entity.pdbx_description
1 polymer ?
#
loop_
_entity_poly.entity_id
_entity_poly.type
_entity_poly.pdbx_seq_one_letter_code
_entity_poly.pdbx_strand_id
1 'polypeptide(L)'
;MKKLKEVINSYFAKLSLLNRVDQVSRVQQAQIRPPIIRGLINEIVDNEVRREYYLKIVKDADVITDSITHYQSIFTKQRVEKEVKDIPNQIERAMLVQQVLSSSRVLELYHDDGKISKYFTTVEVRNEEARIIRMANKINDQVYYKDIYNLKNDIESLTNVSEEQKQALKHILLSTSGVRVLRGRAGTGKSHVLAAVYKLAINCGQNIIGLAPTHKAVSKLKSKGYKECNTIKGFLYNQRNTVTKDILIVVDKARMVGTREYAELFKVVRNNNCQLILVEDERQLASVERGGMFEILANTYDSHVLTDVRKQSENWSREVAEKFAEGNILSGITLLKQNNCIEFADTLQDSMNKLIYDWSHGKCKLQEKLIITVRNKDVDKLNLNIRSLLKANSTLKGHEYSRSIAKKQESYMTGDRIVFQTSDKDLQIENSEFATLVSVNKNKFVAKTDTGKDVSFDPSKINFKHGYASTVYKAHGASIKDVYILHNGVSNISSSYTAMTRHVEKLRLYCNRQATESFNSLIYQISNTNDKSASITLKTAEDLKQEQKQKKTNCFSKICNWVKSIVTDINDRSHVNEEYYQFTPKPEQLATVKRVQQENSIKLQAADKDIATPSFTQIKEQRWYDYDVTILSEEAAILSLQKVGIDSRMVYVSTVSDLKYYQPFQGEKILIAANNDKQNKEYVSTINEVAQILERKGAITSIVMPLEDKNFNEMLKNKGMIAVKELVIPEVIKLVKVEYQNIH
;
A
#
# COMPACT_ATOMS: atom_id res chain seq x y z
N MET A 1 -19.45 6.69 -48.81
CA MET A 1 -19.89 5.69 -47.81
C MET A 1 -21.01 4.75 -48.30
N LYS A 2 -22.10 5.22 -48.94
CA LYS A 2 -23.17 4.33 -49.47
C LYS A 2 -22.67 3.20 -50.41
N LYS A 3 -21.79 3.52 -51.37
CA LYS A 3 -21.23 2.54 -52.33
C LYS A 3 -20.37 1.43 -51.68
N LEU A 4 -19.72 1.68 -50.54
CA LEU A 4 -18.87 0.67 -49.87
C LEU A 4 -19.72 -0.38 -49.12
N LYS A 5 -20.87 0.03 -48.57
CA LYS A 5 -21.84 -0.85 -47.90
C LYS A 5 -22.43 -1.88 -48.86
N GLU A 6 -22.84 -1.43 -50.05
CA GLU A 6 -23.42 -2.31 -51.08
C GLU A 6 -22.41 -3.35 -51.55
N VAL A 7 -21.14 -2.94 -51.71
CA VAL A 7 -20.04 -3.86 -52.04
C VAL A 7 -19.84 -4.91 -50.94
N ILE A 8 -19.80 -4.50 -49.66
CA ILE A 8 -19.60 -5.41 -48.52
C ILE A 8 -20.78 -6.38 -48.35
N ASN A 9 -22.01 -5.88 -48.43
CA ASN A 9 -23.20 -6.73 -48.32
C ASN A 9 -23.35 -7.68 -49.52
N SER A 10 -22.93 -7.28 -50.72
CA SER A 10 -22.87 -8.18 -51.89
C SER A 10 -21.82 -9.28 -51.74
N TYR A 11 -20.72 -8.99 -51.05
CA TYR A 11 -19.64 -9.93 -50.76
C TYR A 11 -20.05 -10.96 -49.69
N PHE A 12 -20.77 -10.54 -48.64
CA PHE A 12 -21.32 -11.46 -47.62
C PHE A 12 -22.43 -12.36 -48.17
N ALA A 13 -23.24 -11.87 -49.10
CA ALA A 13 -24.25 -12.69 -49.78
C ALA A 13 -23.61 -13.81 -50.63
N LYS A 14 -22.47 -13.55 -51.29
CA LYS A 14 -21.72 -14.58 -52.03
C LYS A 14 -21.10 -15.66 -51.13
N LEU A 15 -20.91 -15.38 -49.85
CA LEU A 15 -20.30 -16.29 -48.87
C LEU A 15 -21.34 -17.00 -47.98
N SER A 16 -22.64 -16.84 -48.27
CA SER A 16 -23.74 -17.40 -47.47
C SER A 16 -23.68 -17.00 -45.97
N LEU A 17 -23.12 -15.83 -45.67
CA LEU A 17 -23.04 -15.30 -44.31
C LEU A 17 -24.30 -14.48 -43.99
N LEU A 18 -24.96 -14.79 -42.88
CA LEU A 18 -26.26 -14.21 -42.48
C LEU A 18 -26.18 -12.74 -42.03
N ASN A 19 -24.99 -12.24 -41.65
CA ASN A 19 -24.84 -10.91 -41.07
C ASN A 19 -24.75 -9.82 -42.16
N ARG A 20 -25.69 -8.87 -42.16
CA ARG A 20 -25.67 -7.67 -43.02
C ARG A 20 -25.40 -6.43 -42.17
N VAL A 21 -24.73 -5.43 -42.76
CA VAL A 21 -24.45 -4.16 -42.08
C VAL A 21 -25.72 -3.28 -42.12
N ASP A 22 -26.36 -3.04 -40.97
CA ASP A 22 -27.51 -2.15 -40.85
C ASP A 22 -27.15 -0.72 -40.41
N GLN A 23 -28.06 0.23 -40.67
CA GLN A 23 -27.92 1.60 -40.18
C GLN A 23 -28.07 1.63 -38.66
N VAL A 24 -27.16 2.33 -37.98
CA VAL A 24 -27.08 2.42 -36.53
C VAL A 24 -28.37 3.03 -35.95
N SER A 25 -29.23 2.19 -35.36
CA SER A 25 -30.28 2.62 -34.43
C SER A 25 -29.62 2.92 -33.08
N ARG A 26 -29.55 4.20 -32.71
CA ARG A 26 -29.22 4.63 -31.35
C ARG A 26 -30.39 4.29 -30.42
N VAL A 27 -30.37 3.10 -29.82
CA VAL A 27 -31.04 2.85 -28.56
C VAL A 27 -29.94 2.77 -27.50
N GLN A 28 -29.74 3.85 -26.73
CA GLN A 28 -28.95 3.78 -25.51
C GLN A 28 -29.76 3.02 -24.47
N GLN A 29 -29.62 1.70 -24.42
CA GLN A 29 -29.75 1.01 -23.15
C GLN A 29 -28.50 1.32 -22.35
N ALA A 30 -28.61 2.18 -21.35
CA ALA A 30 -27.55 2.39 -20.39
C ALA A 30 -27.37 1.09 -19.59
N GLN A 31 -26.47 0.20 -20.04
CA GLN A 31 -25.96 -0.88 -19.21
C GLN A 31 -25.20 -0.24 -18.05
N ILE A 32 -25.84 -0.17 -16.88
CA ILE A 32 -25.20 0.27 -15.65
C ILE A 32 -24.20 -0.82 -15.25
N ARG A 33 -22.90 -0.52 -15.29
CA ARG A 33 -21.82 -1.50 -15.13
C ARG A 33 -21.24 -1.56 -13.70
N PRO A 34 -20.62 -2.70 -13.31
CA PRO A 34 -20.08 -2.94 -11.96
C PRO A 34 -19.15 -1.86 -11.37
N PRO A 35 -18.29 -1.16 -12.14
CA PRO A 35 -17.43 -0.10 -11.60
C PRO A 35 -18.21 1.10 -11.07
N ILE A 36 -19.30 1.46 -11.77
CA ILE A 36 -20.22 2.53 -11.37
C ILE A 36 -20.93 2.11 -10.07
N ILE A 37 -21.35 0.85 -10.01
CA ILE A 37 -22.01 0.26 -8.87
C ILE A 37 -21.08 0.16 -7.65
N ARG A 38 -19.81 -0.24 -7.82
CA ARG A 38 -18.80 -0.22 -6.74
C ARG A 38 -18.47 1.20 -6.29
N GLY A 39 -18.50 2.18 -7.19
CA GLY A 39 -18.42 3.60 -6.85
C GLY A 39 -19.54 3.98 -5.88
N LEU A 40 -20.78 3.70 -6.27
CA LEU A 40 -21.99 3.93 -5.46
C LEU A 40 -21.96 3.17 -4.12
N ILE A 41 -21.51 1.91 -4.08
CA ILE A 41 -21.34 1.13 -2.83
C ILE A 41 -20.27 1.77 -1.92
N ASN A 42 -19.19 2.28 -2.50
CA ASN A 42 -18.14 2.94 -1.73
C ASN A 42 -18.59 4.30 -1.18
N GLU A 43 -19.66 4.90 -1.70
CA GLU A 43 -20.27 6.11 -1.17
C GLU A 43 -21.13 5.83 0.08
N ILE A 44 -21.54 4.58 0.29
CA ILE A 44 -22.29 4.17 1.49
C ILE A 44 -21.36 4.25 2.71
N VAL A 45 -21.72 5.12 3.66
CA VAL A 45 -20.94 5.37 4.90
C VAL A 45 -21.09 4.23 5.90
N ASP A 46 -22.21 3.51 5.83
CA ASP A 46 -22.52 2.40 6.73
C ASP A 46 -21.97 1.08 6.20
N ASN A 47 -21.17 0.37 7.01
CA ASN A 47 -20.54 -0.88 6.62
C ASN A 47 -21.54 -2.03 6.47
N GLU A 48 -22.64 -2.04 7.22
CA GLU A 48 -23.68 -3.08 7.14
C GLU A 48 -24.49 -2.90 5.87
N VAL A 49 -24.96 -1.68 5.60
CA VAL A 49 -25.66 -1.34 4.36
C VAL A 49 -24.74 -1.57 3.16
N ARG A 50 -23.47 -1.17 3.23
CA ARG A 50 -22.48 -1.44 2.19
C ARG A 50 -22.36 -2.93 1.89
N ARG A 51 -22.35 -3.75 2.93
CA ARG A 51 -22.28 -5.22 2.82
C ARG A 51 -23.55 -5.78 2.16
N GLU A 52 -24.73 -5.32 2.53
CA GLU A 52 -25.99 -5.77 1.92
C GLU A 52 -26.08 -5.43 0.43
N TYR A 53 -25.75 -4.19 0.04
CA TYR A 53 -25.72 -3.80 -1.37
C TYR A 53 -24.67 -4.61 -2.14
N TYR A 54 -23.47 -4.76 -1.58
CA TYR A 54 -22.44 -5.63 -2.15
C TYR A 54 -22.96 -7.06 -2.40
N LEU A 55 -23.66 -7.65 -1.43
CA LEU A 55 -24.24 -8.99 -1.54
C LEU A 55 -25.35 -9.09 -2.60
N LYS A 56 -26.13 -8.02 -2.84
CA LYS A 56 -27.12 -7.99 -3.93
C LYS A 56 -26.48 -8.01 -5.32
N ILE A 57 -25.30 -7.44 -5.44
CA ILE A 57 -24.59 -7.22 -6.72
C ILE A 57 -23.65 -8.38 -7.07
N VAL A 58 -23.09 -9.05 -6.07
CA VAL A 58 -22.14 -10.17 -6.25
C VAL A 58 -22.82 -11.49 -6.67
N LYS A 59 -24.15 -11.50 -6.83
CA LYS A 59 -24.89 -12.68 -7.33
C LYS A 59 -24.84 -12.87 -8.85
N ASP A 60 -24.07 -12.05 -9.55
CA ASP A 60 -23.89 -12.14 -11.00
C ASP A 60 -22.44 -12.52 -11.32
N ALA A 61 -22.29 -13.60 -12.11
CA ALA A 61 -21.00 -14.12 -12.53
C ALA A 61 -20.17 -13.12 -13.35
N ASP A 62 -20.80 -12.29 -14.18
CA ASP A 62 -20.11 -11.27 -14.97
C ASP A 62 -19.59 -10.15 -14.07
N VAL A 63 -20.36 -9.76 -13.05
CA VAL A 63 -19.94 -8.76 -12.05
C VAL A 63 -18.70 -9.25 -11.28
N ILE A 64 -18.68 -10.51 -10.86
CA ILE A 64 -17.53 -11.12 -10.18
C ILE A 64 -16.31 -11.14 -11.11
N THR A 65 -16.52 -11.55 -12.36
CA THR A 65 -15.45 -11.66 -13.36
C THR A 65 -14.84 -10.28 -13.65
N ASP A 66 -15.67 -9.26 -13.88
CA ASP A 66 -15.22 -7.89 -14.13
C ASP A 66 -14.54 -7.29 -12.89
N SER A 67 -15.04 -7.59 -11.69
CA SER A 67 -14.43 -7.21 -10.41
C SER A 67 -12.98 -7.71 -10.28
N ILE A 68 -12.75 -8.98 -10.60
CA ILE A 68 -11.44 -9.62 -10.51
C ILE A 68 -10.53 -9.06 -11.60
N THR A 69 -11.02 -9.06 -12.84
CA THR A 69 -10.23 -8.68 -14.00
C THR A 69 -9.90 -7.18 -14.05
N HIS A 70 -10.63 -6.33 -13.31
CA HIS A 70 -10.25 -4.94 -13.11
C HIS A 70 -8.86 -4.78 -12.48
N TYR A 71 -8.46 -5.70 -11.59
CA TYR A 71 -7.19 -5.62 -10.84
C TYR A 71 -6.13 -6.62 -11.29
N GLN A 72 -6.51 -7.69 -12.00
CA GLN A 72 -5.64 -8.80 -12.39
C GLN A 72 -5.89 -9.23 -13.84
N SER A 73 -4.84 -9.58 -14.59
CA SER A 73 -5.01 -10.16 -15.93
C SER A 73 -5.29 -11.66 -15.89
N ILE A 74 -4.79 -12.33 -14.85
CA ILE A 74 -5.00 -13.75 -14.61
C ILE A 74 -5.54 -13.98 -13.19
N PHE A 75 -6.36 -15.01 -13.02
CA PHE A 75 -6.93 -15.36 -11.72
C PHE A 75 -7.08 -16.87 -11.57
N THR A 76 -7.20 -17.34 -10.33
CA THR A 76 -7.40 -18.74 -9.99
C THR A 76 -8.82 -18.98 -9.48
N LYS A 77 -9.25 -20.24 -9.42
CA LYS A 77 -10.51 -20.63 -8.75
C LYS A 77 -10.60 -20.09 -7.31
N GLN A 78 -9.52 -20.20 -6.55
CA GLN A 78 -9.43 -19.69 -5.18
C GLN A 78 -9.67 -18.17 -5.09
N ARG A 79 -9.25 -17.42 -6.11
CA ARG A 79 -9.49 -15.97 -6.18
C ARG A 79 -10.98 -15.67 -6.33
N VAL A 80 -11.69 -16.44 -7.15
CA VAL A 80 -13.15 -16.35 -7.32
C VAL A 80 -13.85 -16.71 -6.02
N GLU A 81 -13.49 -17.84 -5.39
CA GLU A 81 -14.03 -18.27 -4.09
C GLU A 81 -13.86 -17.19 -3.01
N LYS A 82 -12.73 -16.48 -3.03
CA LYS A 82 -12.46 -15.37 -2.11
C LYS A 82 -13.34 -14.14 -2.34
N GLU A 83 -13.75 -13.85 -3.57
CA GLU A 83 -14.66 -12.72 -3.87
C GLU A 83 -16.08 -12.99 -3.38
N VAL A 84 -16.51 -14.26 -3.45
CA VAL A 84 -17.85 -14.69 -3.01
C VAL A 84 -17.89 -15.19 -1.57
N LYS A 85 -16.79 -15.07 -0.82
CA LYS A 85 -16.66 -15.63 0.55
C LYS A 85 -17.73 -15.14 1.52
N ASP A 86 -18.22 -13.93 1.30
CA ASP A 86 -19.17 -13.25 2.19
C ASP A 86 -20.63 -13.69 1.93
N ILE A 87 -20.88 -14.49 0.88
CA ILE A 87 -22.16 -15.15 0.63
C ILE A 87 -22.36 -16.26 1.66
N PRO A 88 -23.40 -16.18 2.52
CA PRO A 88 -23.59 -17.15 3.60
C PRO A 88 -23.85 -18.57 3.08
N ASN A 89 -24.69 -18.71 2.04
CA ASN A 89 -25.09 -20.00 1.50
C ASN A 89 -23.92 -20.65 0.72
N GLN A 90 -23.49 -21.83 1.18
CA GLN A 90 -22.36 -22.56 0.58
C GLN A 90 -22.67 -23.12 -0.82
N ILE A 91 -23.90 -23.56 -1.07
CA ILE A 91 -24.34 -24.10 -2.37
C ILE A 91 -24.37 -22.97 -3.39
N GLU A 92 -25.01 -21.85 -3.04
CA GLU A 92 -25.07 -20.66 -3.90
C GLU A 92 -23.66 -20.18 -4.30
N ARG A 93 -22.75 -20.17 -3.34
CA ARG A 93 -21.34 -19.80 -3.54
C ARG A 93 -20.63 -20.74 -4.52
N ALA A 94 -20.83 -22.06 -4.36
CA ALA A 94 -20.24 -23.05 -5.25
C ALA A 94 -20.80 -22.95 -6.68
N MET A 95 -22.12 -22.74 -6.82
CA MET A 95 -22.77 -22.54 -8.12
C MET A 95 -22.25 -21.28 -8.82
N LEU A 96 -22.09 -20.16 -8.11
CA LEU A 96 -21.54 -18.92 -8.67
C LEU A 96 -20.09 -19.08 -9.14
N VAL A 97 -19.25 -19.76 -8.35
CA VAL A 97 -17.87 -20.07 -8.77
C VAL A 97 -17.86 -20.90 -10.05
N GLN A 98 -18.73 -21.91 -10.13
CA GLN A 98 -18.84 -22.74 -11.34
C GLN A 98 -19.33 -21.92 -12.54
N GLN A 99 -20.37 -21.09 -12.38
CA GLN A 99 -20.89 -20.22 -13.43
C GLN A 99 -19.83 -19.26 -13.98
N VAL A 100 -19.01 -18.66 -13.10
CA VAL A 100 -17.88 -17.82 -13.51
C VAL A 100 -16.90 -18.62 -14.36
N LEU A 101 -16.44 -19.79 -13.88
CA LEU A 101 -15.42 -20.58 -14.57
C LEU A 101 -15.92 -21.24 -15.86
N SER A 102 -17.21 -21.51 -15.99
CA SER A 102 -17.83 -22.07 -17.20
C SER A 102 -18.31 -21.01 -18.20
N SER A 103 -18.16 -19.72 -17.89
CA SER A 103 -18.57 -18.64 -18.78
C SER A 103 -17.78 -18.67 -20.08
N SER A 104 -18.45 -18.44 -21.21
CA SER A 104 -17.82 -18.33 -22.53
C SER A 104 -16.82 -17.17 -22.64
N ARG A 105 -16.90 -16.19 -21.72
CA ARG A 105 -15.95 -15.09 -21.60
C ARG A 105 -14.63 -15.52 -20.97
N VAL A 106 -14.60 -16.62 -20.21
CA VAL A 106 -13.44 -17.07 -19.45
C VAL A 106 -12.63 -18.08 -20.26
N LEU A 107 -11.31 -17.88 -20.29
CA LEU A 107 -10.34 -18.73 -20.97
C LEU A 107 -9.46 -19.41 -19.93
N GLU A 108 -9.32 -20.73 -20.02
CA GLU A 108 -8.30 -21.47 -19.29
C GLU A 108 -6.92 -21.28 -19.93
N LEU A 109 -5.90 -21.12 -19.10
CA LEU A 109 -4.52 -20.89 -19.51
C LEU A 109 -3.63 -22.11 -19.25
N TYR A 110 -2.63 -22.27 -20.11
CA TYR A 110 -1.70 -23.39 -20.14
C TYR A 110 -0.25 -22.87 -20.15
N HIS A 111 0.65 -23.66 -19.61
CA HIS A 111 2.09 -23.44 -19.77
C HIS A 111 2.52 -23.76 -21.21
N ASP A 112 3.75 -23.35 -21.57
CA ASP A 112 4.30 -23.58 -22.92
C ASP A 112 4.42 -25.07 -23.26
N ASP A 113 4.57 -25.94 -22.27
CA ASP A 113 4.58 -27.40 -22.43
C ASP A 113 3.18 -28.01 -22.60
N GLY A 114 2.13 -27.17 -22.62
CA GLY A 114 0.74 -27.59 -22.74
C GLY A 114 0.10 -28.05 -21.43
N LYS A 115 0.82 -28.05 -20.30
CA LYS A 115 0.23 -28.41 -19.01
C LYS A 115 -0.70 -27.33 -18.48
N ILE A 116 -1.73 -27.76 -17.75
CA ILE A 116 -2.71 -26.87 -17.10
C ILE A 116 -2.00 -25.95 -16.11
N SER A 117 -2.18 -24.64 -16.26
CA SER A 117 -1.56 -23.64 -15.37
C SER A 117 -2.36 -23.33 -14.11
N LYS A 118 -3.63 -23.76 -14.06
CA LYS A 118 -4.65 -23.40 -13.04
C LYS A 118 -5.10 -21.94 -13.07
N TYR A 119 -4.56 -21.14 -14.00
CA TYR A 119 -4.96 -19.78 -14.22
C TYR A 119 -6.04 -19.66 -15.30
N PHE A 120 -6.87 -18.66 -15.12
CA PHE A 120 -7.92 -18.24 -16.04
C PHE A 120 -7.72 -16.77 -16.38
N THR A 121 -8.20 -16.36 -17.54
CA THR A 121 -8.33 -14.95 -17.95
C THR A 121 -9.67 -14.76 -18.64
N THR A 122 -9.95 -13.56 -19.16
CA THR A 122 -11.10 -13.36 -20.05
C THR A 122 -10.67 -13.05 -21.48
N VAL A 123 -11.58 -13.29 -22.42
CA VAL A 123 -11.39 -12.97 -23.83
C VAL A 123 -11.08 -11.47 -24.01
N GLU A 124 -11.72 -10.58 -23.25
CA GLU A 124 -11.48 -9.14 -23.35
C GLU A 124 -10.08 -8.75 -22.88
N VAL A 125 -9.63 -9.30 -21.75
CA VAL A 125 -8.26 -9.09 -21.25
C VAL A 125 -7.24 -9.60 -22.26
N ARG A 126 -7.42 -10.82 -22.76
CA ARG A 126 -6.52 -11.43 -23.75
C ARG A 126 -6.42 -10.58 -25.02
N ASN A 127 -7.55 -10.11 -25.52
CA ASN A 127 -7.61 -9.29 -26.73
C ASN A 127 -6.96 -7.91 -26.55
N GLU A 128 -7.13 -7.28 -25.39
CA GLU A 128 -6.49 -6.00 -25.07
C GLU A 128 -4.97 -6.14 -25.01
N GLU A 129 -4.46 -7.14 -24.30
CA GLU A 129 -3.01 -7.40 -24.21
C GLU A 129 -2.41 -7.74 -25.58
N ALA A 130 -3.07 -8.60 -26.36
CA ALA A 130 -2.64 -8.93 -27.71
C ALA A 130 -2.63 -7.70 -28.64
N ARG A 131 -3.59 -6.79 -28.48
CA ARG A 131 -3.63 -5.52 -29.23
C ARG A 131 -2.42 -4.64 -28.90
N ILE A 132 -2.05 -4.52 -27.63
CA ILE A 132 -0.86 -3.76 -27.21
C ILE A 132 0.37 -4.30 -27.93
N ILE A 133 0.58 -5.63 -27.96
CA ILE A 133 1.72 -6.24 -28.64
C ILE A 133 1.70 -5.99 -30.15
N ARG A 134 0.53 -6.10 -30.82
CA ARG A 134 0.43 -5.78 -32.24
C ARG A 134 0.78 -4.32 -32.54
N MET A 135 0.33 -3.38 -31.70
CA MET A 135 0.68 -1.96 -31.84
C MET A 135 2.17 -1.72 -31.58
N ALA A 136 2.71 -2.35 -30.53
CA ALA A 136 4.10 -2.25 -30.15
C ALA A 136 5.04 -2.78 -31.25
N ASN A 137 4.72 -3.92 -31.88
CA ASN A 137 5.46 -4.43 -33.05
C ASN A 137 5.49 -3.40 -34.19
N LYS A 138 4.34 -2.79 -34.48
CA LYS A 138 4.22 -1.81 -35.57
C LYS A 138 4.98 -0.51 -35.28
N ILE A 139 5.05 -0.09 -34.02
CA ILE A 139 5.93 1.02 -33.62
C ILE A 139 7.39 0.59 -33.71
N ASN A 140 7.72 -0.61 -33.27
CA ASN A 140 9.09 -1.13 -33.25
C ASN A 140 9.70 -1.23 -34.66
N ASP A 141 8.90 -1.65 -35.64
CA ASP A 141 9.31 -1.78 -37.05
C ASP A 141 9.54 -0.41 -37.74
N GLN A 142 9.15 0.70 -37.10
CA GLN A 142 9.41 2.04 -37.63
C GLN A 142 10.86 2.44 -37.34
N VAL A 143 11.62 2.65 -38.41
CA VAL A 143 13.01 3.07 -38.32
C VAL A 143 13.11 4.59 -38.34
N TYR A 144 13.81 5.15 -37.35
CA TYR A 144 14.02 6.59 -37.22
C TYR A 144 15.51 6.92 -37.25
N TYR A 145 15.90 7.75 -38.21
CA TYR A 145 17.26 8.25 -38.35
C TYR A 145 17.25 9.77 -38.22
N LYS A 146 17.71 10.29 -37.08
CA LYS A 146 18.14 11.68 -36.94
C LYS A 146 19.52 11.71 -36.29
N ASP A 147 20.51 12.23 -37.01
CA ASP A 147 21.85 12.61 -36.53
C ASP A 147 22.54 11.66 -35.53
N ILE A 148 22.54 10.35 -35.84
CA ILE A 148 23.12 9.30 -34.97
C ILE A 148 24.61 9.53 -34.68
N TYR A 149 25.38 10.07 -35.63
CA TYR A 149 26.82 10.29 -35.45
C TYR A 149 27.14 11.37 -34.41
N ASN A 150 26.43 12.50 -34.44
CA ASN A 150 26.60 13.58 -33.45
C ASN A 150 26.19 13.09 -32.06
N LEU A 151 25.09 12.35 -31.98
CA LEU A 151 24.58 11.81 -30.72
C LEU A 151 25.56 10.83 -30.05
N LYS A 152 26.27 10.02 -30.83
CA LYS A 152 27.30 9.11 -30.29
C LYS A 152 28.43 9.89 -29.61
N ASN A 153 28.97 10.91 -30.28
CA ASN A 153 30.05 11.74 -29.72
C ASN A 153 29.58 12.51 -28.48
N ASP A 154 28.37 13.06 -28.51
CA ASP A 154 27.78 13.75 -27.38
C ASP A 154 27.66 12.83 -26.16
N ILE A 155 27.23 11.58 -26.35
CA ILE A 155 27.16 10.58 -25.26
C ILE A 155 28.55 10.28 -24.68
N GLU A 156 29.57 10.10 -25.51
CA GLU A 156 30.94 9.82 -25.03
C GLU A 156 31.52 10.98 -24.21
N SER A 157 31.18 12.22 -24.60
CA SER A 157 31.64 13.44 -23.94
C SER A 157 31.03 13.69 -22.55
N LEU A 158 29.97 12.96 -22.18
CA LEU A 158 29.31 13.14 -20.88
C LEU A 158 30.23 12.70 -19.72
N THR A 159 30.61 13.63 -18.86
CA THR A 159 31.45 13.38 -17.68
C THR A 159 30.67 12.97 -16.43
N ASN A 160 29.37 13.29 -16.36
CA ASN A 160 28.55 13.13 -15.16
C ASN A 160 27.70 11.84 -15.15
N VAL A 161 28.06 10.86 -15.98
CA VAL A 161 27.41 9.54 -16.09
C VAL A 161 28.49 8.46 -16.08
N SER A 162 28.19 7.30 -15.49
CA SER A 162 29.13 6.17 -15.53
C SER A 162 29.14 5.47 -16.88
N GLU A 163 30.15 4.63 -17.13
CA GLU A 163 30.22 3.84 -18.37
C GLU A 163 28.98 2.96 -18.61
N GLU A 164 28.45 2.29 -17.58
CA GLU A 164 27.18 1.54 -17.68
C GLU A 164 26.00 2.43 -18.11
N GLN A 165 25.98 3.69 -17.66
CA GLN A 165 24.95 4.66 -18.01
C GLN A 165 25.15 5.21 -19.43
N LYS A 166 26.40 5.38 -19.89
CA LYS A 166 26.70 5.68 -21.29
C LYS A 166 26.27 4.54 -22.22
N GLN A 167 26.51 3.29 -21.83
CA GLN A 167 26.03 2.12 -22.57
C GLN A 167 24.49 2.10 -22.64
N ALA A 168 23.81 2.39 -21.54
CA ALA A 168 22.36 2.55 -21.52
C ALA A 168 21.88 3.68 -22.45
N LEU A 169 22.57 4.83 -22.47
CA LEU A 169 22.24 5.94 -23.38
C LEU A 169 22.44 5.56 -24.84
N LYS A 170 23.56 4.92 -25.18
CA LYS A 170 23.84 4.41 -26.52
C LYS A 170 22.72 3.47 -26.97
N HIS A 171 22.31 2.57 -26.08
CA HIS A 171 21.24 1.63 -26.34
C HIS A 171 19.90 2.33 -26.62
N ILE A 172 19.43 3.20 -25.71
CA ILE A 172 18.09 3.79 -25.83
C ILE A 172 17.99 4.99 -26.78
N LEU A 173 19.11 5.55 -27.25
CA LEU A 173 19.12 6.71 -28.15
C LEU A 173 19.64 6.39 -29.56
N LEU A 174 20.54 5.41 -29.71
CA LEU A 174 21.09 5.03 -31.02
C LEU A 174 20.38 3.83 -31.65
N SER A 175 19.51 3.13 -30.90
CA SER A 175 18.74 2.00 -31.43
C SER A 175 17.75 2.45 -32.50
N THR A 176 17.65 1.66 -33.57
CA THR A 176 16.71 1.87 -34.68
C THR A 176 15.29 1.42 -34.36
N SER A 177 15.07 0.81 -33.20
CA SER A 177 13.79 0.31 -32.72
C SER A 177 12.89 1.44 -32.25
N GLY A 178 11.63 1.49 -32.66
CA GLY A 178 10.67 2.51 -32.19
C GLY A 178 10.21 2.33 -30.73
N VAL A 179 10.32 1.12 -30.16
CA VAL A 179 10.05 0.84 -28.74
C VAL A 179 11.36 0.41 -28.08
N ARG A 180 11.76 1.11 -27.02
CA ARG A 180 13.02 0.87 -26.31
C ARG A 180 12.77 0.84 -24.80
N VAL A 181 13.47 -0.03 -24.08
CA VAL A 181 13.22 -0.21 -22.64
C VAL A 181 14.50 -0.06 -21.82
N LEU A 182 14.47 0.86 -20.85
CA LEU A 182 15.50 0.99 -19.84
C LEU A 182 15.03 0.34 -18.54
N ARG A 183 15.59 -0.82 -18.25
CA ARG A 183 15.43 -1.49 -16.95
C ARG A 183 16.51 -0.99 -15.99
N GLY A 184 16.22 -0.97 -14.70
CA GLY A 184 17.30 -0.84 -13.74
C GLY A 184 16.88 -1.07 -12.30
N ARG A 185 17.80 -1.56 -11.47
CA ARG A 185 17.56 -1.81 -10.04
C ARG A 185 17.31 -0.51 -9.26
N ALA A 186 16.83 -0.61 -8.02
CA ALA A 186 16.55 0.53 -7.18
C ALA A 186 17.87 1.23 -6.82
N GLY A 187 18.03 2.50 -7.21
CA GLY A 187 19.25 3.26 -6.89
C GLY A 187 20.36 3.23 -7.94
N THR A 188 20.11 2.69 -9.14
CA THR A 188 21.10 2.62 -10.23
C THR A 188 21.26 3.91 -11.05
N GLY A 189 20.62 5.00 -10.62
CA GLY A 189 20.74 6.29 -11.30
C GLY A 189 19.91 6.44 -12.58
N LYS A 190 18.82 5.67 -12.79
CA LYS A 190 17.86 5.87 -13.90
C LYS A 190 17.47 7.33 -14.12
N SER A 191 17.26 8.10 -13.04
CA SER A 191 16.92 9.52 -13.13
C SER A 191 18.05 10.41 -13.67
N HIS A 192 19.31 10.01 -13.57
CA HIS A 192 20.44 10.68 -14.22
C HIS A 192 20.47 10.36 -15.71
N VAL A 193 20.22 9.10 -16.09
CA VAL A 193 20.07 8.69 -17.50
C VAL A 193 18.93 9.45 -18.17
N LEU A 194 17.77 9.56 -17.52
CA LEU A 194 16.64 10.33 -18.04
C LEU A 194 16.95 11.83 -18.23
N ALA A 195 17.75 12.43 -17.35
CA ALA A 195 18.19 13.82 -17.51
C ALA A 195 19.11 13.98 -18.74
N ALA A 196 20.00 13.02 -18.98
CA ALA A 196 20.85 13.00 -20.16
C ALA A 196 20.04 12.77 -21.45
N VAL A 197 19.07 11.84 -21.43
CA VAL A 197 18.12 11.62 -22.55
C VAL A 197 17.44 12.91 -22.96
N TYR A 198 16.89 13.67 -22.00
CA TYR A 198 16.24 14.94 -22.30
C TYR A 198 17.20 15.94 -22.97
N LYS A 199 18.39 16.15 -22.37
CA LYS A 199 19.39 17.10 -22.90
C LYS A 199 19.82 16.73 -24.32
N LEU A 200 20.14 15.47 -24.54
CA LEU A 200 20.60 14.97 -25.84
C LEU A 200 19.51 15.07 -26.91
N ALA A 201 18.27 14.67 -26.58
CA ALA A 201 17.15 14.77 -27.52
C ALA A 201 16.89 16.23 -27.96
N ILE A 202 16.93 17.18 -27.01
CA ILE A 202 16.76 18.60 -27.32
C ILE A 202 17.93 19.14 -28.16
N ASN A 203 19.17 18.75 -27.87
CA ASN A 203 20.35 19.15 -28.67
C ASN A 203 20.24 18.67 -30.12
N CYS A 204 19.66 17.49 -30.36
CA CYS A 204 19.38 16.97 -31.69
C CYS A 204 18.09 17.53 -32.32
N GLY A 205 17.44 18.53 -31.71
CA GLY A 205 16.20 19.12 -32.21
C GLY A 205 15.01 18.16 -32.22
N GLN A 206 15.01 17.14 -31.36
CA GLN A 206 13.91 16.20 -31.19
C GLN A 206 12.96 16.66 -30.08
N ASN A 207 11.67 16.79 -30.40
CA ASN A 207 10.64 17.06 -29.41
C ASN A 207 10.46 15.85 -28.49
N ILE A 208 10.37 16.10 -27.19
CA ILE A 208 10.32 15.05 -26.17
C ILE A 208 9.23 15.34 -25.14
N ILE A 209 8.38 14.34 -24.87
CA ILE A 209 7.32 14.39 -23.85
C ILE A 209 7.64 13.38 -22.75
N GLY A 210 7.68 13.86 -21.50
CA GLY A 210 7.84 13.01 -20.32
C GLY A 210 6.49 12.62 -19.73
N LEU A 211 6.20 11.32 -19.64
CA LEU A 211 5.00 10.79 -19.01
C LEU A 211 5.34 9.95 -17.78
N ALA A 212 4.43 9.95 -16.80
CA ALA A 212 4.51 9.05 -15.67
C ALA A 212 3.11 8.72 -15.11
N PRO A 213 2.91 7.63 -14.36
CA PRO A 213 1.61 7.27 -13.80
C PRO A 213 1.20 8.13 -12.60
N THR A 214 2.14 8.83 -11.94
CA THR A 214 1.86 9.62 -10.73
C THR A 214 2.40 11.03 -10.84
N HIS A 215 1.72 12.01 -10.21
CA HIS A 215 2.18 13.39 -10.15
C HIS A 215 3.60 13.52 -9.57
N LYS A 216 3.90 12.78 -8.51
CA LYS A 216 5.24 12.71 -7.91
C LYS A 216 6.34 12.28 -8.89
N ALA A 217 6.04 11.33 -9.78
CA ALA A 217 6.99 10.91 -10.82
C ALA A 217 7.10 11.96 -11.94
N VAL A 218 5.99 12.62 -12.31
CA VAL A 218 6.02 13.76 -13.25
C VAL A 218 6.88 14.90 -12.71
N SER A 219 6.74 15.27 -11.43
CA SER A 219 7.54 16.33 -10.82
C SER A 219 9.03 15.97 -10.73
N LYS A 220 9.36 14.68 -10.63
CA LYS A 220 10.75 14.21 -10.81
C LYS A 220 11.23 14.41 -12.24
N LEU A 221 10.45 14.05 -13.26
CA LEU A 221 10.81 14.35 -14.65
C LEU A 221 11.03 15.86 -14.88
N LYS A 222 10.14 16.72 -14.34
CA LYS A 222 10.32 18.18 -14.38
C LYS A 222 11.66 18.60 -13.78
N SER A 223 12.01 18.07 -12.61
CA SER A 223 13.30 18.39 -11.97
C SER A 223 14.52 17.94 -12.79
N LYS A 224 14.34 17.10 -13.82
CA LYS A 224 15.39 16.66 -14.76
C LYS A 224 15.42 17.44 -16.07
N GLY A 225 14.59 18.46 -16.21
CA GLY A 225 14.58 19.38 -17.35
C GLY A 225 13.41 19.21 -18.31
N TYR A 226 12.59 18.16 -18.16
CA TYR A 226 11.45 17.92 -19.04
C TYR A 226 10.44 19.08 -18.96
N LYS A 227 10.37 19.88 -20.02
CA LYS A 227 9.44 21.01 -20.15
C LYS A 227 8.00 20.53 -20.36
N GLU A 228 7.80 19.56 -21.24
CA GLU A 228 6.51 18.94 -21.49
C GLU A 228 6.40 17.63 -20.73
N CYS A 229 5.59 17.63 -19.67
CA CYS A 229 5.35 16.41 -18.92
C CYS A 229 4.00 16.37 -18.22
N ASN A 230 3.41 15.18 -18.21
CA ASN A 230 2.05 14.96 -17.71
C ASN A 230 1.95 13.58 -17.08
N THR A 231 0.89 13.40 -16.27
CA THR A 231 0.49 12.02 -15.96
C THR A 231 -0.01 11.34 -17.23
N ILE A 232 0.16 10.04 -17.38
CA ILE A 232 -0.33 9.32 -18.57
C ILE A 232 -1.84 9.55 -18.75
N LYS A 233 -2.63 9.43 -17.67
CA LYS A 233 -4.05 9.77 -17.68
C LYS A 233 -4.28 11.22 -18.12
N GLY A 234 -3.57 12.19 -17.52
CA GLY A 234 -3.71 13.61 -17.87
C GLY A 234 -3.39 13.90 -19.34
N PHE A 235 -2.38 13.24 -19.90
CA PHE A 235 -2.00 13.33 -21.30
C PHE A 235 -3.08 12.72 -22.22
N LEU A 236 -3.54 11.50 -21.94
CA LEU A 236 -4.55 10.82 -22.75
C LEU A 236 -5.89 11.58 -22.79
N TYR A 237 -6.30 12.15 -21.66
CA TYR A 237 -7.54 12.92 -21.59
C TYR A 237 -7.45 14.28 -22.28
N ASN A 238 -6.36 15.03 -22.08
CA ASN A 238 -6.32 16.45 -22.46
C ASN A 238 -5.47 16.77 -23.69
N GLN A 239 -4.50 15.91 -24.04
CA GLN A 239 -3.44 16.25 -25.00
C GLN A 239 -3.22 15.18 -26.08
N ARG A 240 -3.97 14.06 -26.07
CA ARG A 240 -3.79 12.99 -27.08
C ARG A 240 -3.93 13.46 -28.53
N ASN A 241 -4.73 14.51 -28.76
CA ASN A 241 -5.00 15.05 -30.09
C ASN A 241 -3.99 16.15 -30.51
N THR A 242 -3.10 16.58 -29.62
CA THR A 242 -2.10 17.62 -29.90
C THR A 242 -0.73 17.03 -30.26
N VAL A 243 -0.60 15.70 -30.21
CA VAL A 243 0.65 14.99 -30.50
C VAL A 243 0.94 15.06 -32.00
N THR A 244 2.09 15.61 -32.36
CA THR A 244 2.57 15.65 -33.75
C THR A 244 3.43 14.43 -34.06
N LYS A 245 3.79 14.27 -35.34
CA LYS A 245 4.72 13.22 -35.78
C LYS A 245 6.10 13.36 -35.14
N ASP A 246 6.79 12.22 -35.03
CA ASP A 246 8.21 12.09 -34.69
C ASP A 246 8.63 12.57 -33.28
N ILE A 247 7.67 12.70 -32.37
CA ILE A 247 7.94 13.00 -30.96
C ILE A 247 8.52 11.76 -30.24
N LEU A 248 9.52 11.98 -29.38
CA LEU A 248 10.01 11.00 -28.43
C LEU A 248 9.18 11.03 -27.14
N ILE A 249 8.44 9.96 -26.86
CA ILE A 249 7.69 9.83 -25.61
C ILE A 249 8.52 8.98 -24.64
N VAL A 250 8.77 9.51 -23.44
CA VAL A 250 9.48 8.80 -22.38
C VAL A 250 8.53 8.55 -21.22
N VAL A 251 8.37 7.29 -20.82
CA VAL A 251 7.51 6.90 -19.71
C VAL A 251 8.37 6.46 -18.53
N ASP A 252 8.48 7.30 -17.50
CA ASP A 252 9.05 6.88 -16.21
C ASP A 252 7.98 6.12 -15.40
N LYS A 253 8.44 5.18 -14.57
CA LYS A 253 7.59 4.32 -13.75
C LYS A 253 6.63 3.43 -14.55
N ALA A 254 7.12 2.93 -15.69
CA ALA A 254 6.37 2.15 -16.66
C ALA A 254 5.69 0.88 -16.09
N ARG A 255 6.26 0.20 -15.08
CA ARG A 255 5.62 -0.99 -14.46
C ARG A 255 4.35 -0.66 -13.66
N MET A 256 4.18 0.58 -13.23
CA MET A 256 2.95 1.04 -12.54
C MET A 256 1.81 1.39 -13.50
N VAL A 257 2.04 1.34 -14.81
CA VAL A 257 1.04 1.65 -15.83
C VAL A 257 0.09 0.46 -16.01
N GLY A 258 -1.21 0.72 -16.01
CA GLY A 258 -2.22 -0.30 -16.23
C GLY A 258 -2.35 -0.69 -17.70
N THR A 259 -2.92 -1.87 -17.95
CA THR A 259 -3.08 -2.41 -19.31
C THR A 259 -3.95 -1.50 -20.18
N ARG A 260 -5.00 -0.90 -19.61
CA ARG A 260 -5.90 0.03 -20.31
C ARG A 260 -5.17 1.32 -20.74
N GLU A 261 -4.39 1.90 -19.83
CA GLU A 261 -3.54 3.06 -20.13
C GLU A 261 -2.53 2.74 -21.23
N TYR A 262 -1.92 1.55 -21.20
CA TYR A 262 -1.00 1.11 -22.24
C TYR A 262 -1.70 0.98 -23.59
N ALA A 263 -2.89 0.38 -23.65
CA ALA A 263 -3.64 0.26 -24.89
C ALA A 263 -3.88 1.62 -25.55
N GLU A 264 -4.31 2.63 -24.78
CA GLU A 264 -4.53 3.98 -25.30
C GLU A 264 -3.21 4.69 -25.63
N LEU A 265 -2.18 4.56 -24.80
CA LEU A 265 -0.87 5.18 -25.05
C LEU A 265 -0.23 4.65 -26.33
N PHE A 266 -0.17 3.32 -26.50
CA PHE A 266 0.40 2.70 -27.69
C PHE A 266 -0.41 3.04 -28.94
N LYS A 267 -1.73 3.21 -28.83
CA LYS A 267 -2.57 3.70 -29.92
C LYS A 267 -2.16 5.13 -30.34
N VAL A 268 -1.96 6.04 -29.39
CA VAL A 268 -1.52 7.42 -29.66
C VAL A 268 -0.13 7.44 -30.30
N VAL A 269 0.83 6.71 -29.72
CA VAL A 269 2.21 6.60 -30.22
C VAL A 269 2.20 6.10 -31.66
N ARG A 270 1.47 5.02 -31.91
CA ARG A 270 1.36 4.38 -33.22
C ARG A 270 0.72 5.30 -34.26
N ASN A 271 -0.42 5.90 -33.94
CA ASN A 271 -1.18 6.70 -34.92
C ASN A 271 -0.44 7.97 -35.34
N ASN A 272 0.44 8.48 -34.48
CA ASN A 272 1.23 9.66 -34.74
C ASN A 272 2.67 9.34 -35.16
N ASN A 273 3.05 8.07 -35.36
CA ASN A 273 4.44 7.69 -35.66
C ASN A 273 5.42 8.33 -34.65
N CYS A 274 5.17 8.14 -33.36
CA CYS A 274 6.05 8.57 -32.28
C CYS A 274 6.98 7.41 -31.86
N GLN A 275 8.06 7.76 -31.18
CA GLN A 275 8.93 6.79 -30.53
C GLN A 275 8.61 6.67 -29.05
N LEU A 276 8.92 5.52 -28.45
CA LEU A 276 8.60 5.23 -27.06
C LEU A 276 9.81 4.66 -26.31
N ILE A 277 10.20 5.32 -25.21
CA ILE A 277 11.13 4.79 -24.22
C ILE A 277 10.35 4.47 -22.94
N LEU A 278 10.40 3.22 -22.48
CA LEU A 278 9.81 2.79 -21.20
C LEU A 278 10.91 2.62 -20.17
N VAL A 279 10.76 3.24 -18.99
CA VAL A 279 11.79 3.22 -17.94
C VAL A 279 11.20 2.76 -16.62
N GLU A 280 11.74 1.67 -16.05
CA GLU A 280 11.40 1.23 -14.69
C GLU A 280 12.33 0.13 -14.14
N ASP A 281 12.16 -0.20 -12.86
CA ASP A 281 12.60 -1.42 -12.21
C ASP A 281 11.50 -2.50 -12.19
N GLU A 282 11.70 -3.60 -12.92
CA GLU A 282 10.77 -4.74 -13.02
C GLU A 282 10.48 -5.45 -11.69
N ARG A 283 11.30 -5.26 -10.67
CA ARG A 283 11.09 -5.89 -9.36
C ARG A 283 10.24 -5.04 -8.42
N GLN A 284 10.07 -3.75 -8.71
CA GLN A 284 9.27 -2.85 -7.85
C GLN A 284 7.76 -3.11 -7.98
N LEU A 285 6.95 -2.32 -7.26
CA LEU A 285 5.50 -2.44 -7.27
C LEU A 285 4.93 -2.34 -8.70
N ALA A 286 3.99 -3.23 -8.99
CA ALA A 286 3.17 -3.19 -10.20
C ALA A 286 2.03 -2.18 -10.06
N SER A 287 1.33 -1.94 -11.19
CA SER A 287 0.10 -1.15 -11.23
C SER A 287 -0.88 -1.53 -10.12
N VAL A 288 -1.67 -0.58 -9.63
CA VAL A 288 -2.78 -0.87 -8.70
C VAL A 288 -3.94 -1.53 -9.45
N GLU A 289 -4.21 -1.08 -10.67
CA GLU A 289 -5.15 -1.69 -11.61
C GLU A 289 -4.51 -2.95 -12.25
N ARG A 290 -5.21 -3.56 -13.22
CA ARG A 290 -4.63 -4.61 -14.08
C ARG A 290 -3.36 -4.10 -14.77
N GLY A 291 -2.28 -4.89 -14.70
CA GLY A 291 -0.97 -4.56 -15.27
C GLY A 291 -0.23 -5.80 -15.76
N GLY A 292 1.11 -5.75 -15.83
CA GLY A 292 1.95 -6.89 -16.25
C GLY A 292 2.49 -6.78 -17.68
N MET A 293 2.07 -5.76 -18.43
CA MET A 293 2.54 -5.56 -19.81
C MET A 293 3.98 -5.05 -19.88
N PHE A 294 4.48 -4.34 -18.86
CA PHE A 294 5.85 -3.83 -18.88
C PHE A 294 6.86 -4.97 -19.04
N GLU A 295 6.68 -6.09 -18.33
CA GLU A 295 7.58 -7.25 -18.39
C GLU A 295 7.57 -7.89 -19.77
N ILE A 296 6.39 -8.03 -20.37
CA ILE A 296 6.25 -8.54 -21.74
C ILE A 296 6.97 -7.63 -22.73
N LEU A 297 6.68 -6.33 -22.69
CA LEU A 297 7.28 -5.34 -23.58
C LEU A 297 8.79 -5.33 -23.42
N ALA A 298 9.27 -5.35 -22.18
CA ALA A 298 10.69 -5.34 -21.90
C ALA A 298 11.38 -6.63 -22.38
N ASN A 299 10.72 -7.79 -22.30
CA ASN A 299 11.28 -9.08 -22.76
C ASN A 299 11.21 -9.25 -24.28
N THR A 300 10.28 -8.55 -24.93
CA THR A 300 10.03 -8.66 -26.38
C THR A 300 10.87 -7.66 -27.18
N TYR A 301 11.07 -6.46 -26.65
CA TYR A 301 11.76 -5.37 -27.33
C TYR A 301 13.15 -5.10 -26.77
N ASP A 302 13.90 -4.30 -27.51
CA ASP A 302 15.27 -3.93 -27.19
C ASP A 302 15.34 -3.29 -25.79
N SER A 303 16.08 -3.92 -24.88
CA SER A 303 16.17 -3.48 -23.49
C SER A 303 17.59 -3.51 -22.93
N HIS A 304 17.90 -2.53 -22.08
CA HIS A 304 19.17 -2.43 -21.35
C HIS A 304 18.89 -2.40 -19.85
N VAL A 305 19.71 -3.10 -19.07
CA VAL A 305 19.57 -3.19 -17.60
C VAL A 305 20.69 -2.44 -16.92
N LEU A 306 20.35 -1.48 -16.08
CA LEU A 306 21.28 -0.89 -15.10
C LEU A 306 21.29 -1.71 -13.82
N THR A 307 22.47 -2.16 -13.41
CA THR A 307 22.68 -3.10 -12.31
C THR A 307 23.42 -2.48 -11.13
N ASP A 308 24.29 -1.49 -11.34
CA ASP A 308 25.14 -0.91 -10.29
C ASP A 308 24.33 -0.04 -9.30
N VAL A 309 24.08 -0.58 -8.10
CA VAL A 309 23.28 0.08 -7.05
C VAL A 309 24.15 1.04 -6.24
N ARG A 310 23.82 2.34 -6.29
CA ARG A 310 24.61 3.40 -5.63
C ARG A 310 23.89 4.16 -4.51
N LYS A 311 22.68 3.73 -4.12
CA LYS A 311 21.86 4.48 -3.17
C LYS A 311 22.32 4.31 -1.72
N GLN A 312 22.55 3.08 -1.29
CA GLN A 312 22.88 2.77 0.09
C GLN A 312 24.30 3.25 0.42
N SER A 313 24.51 3.79 1.61
CA SER A 313 25.82 4.26 2.06
C SER A 313 26.79 3.10 2.31
N GLU A 314 26.29 2.03 2.93
CA GLU A 314 27.08 0.85 3.32
C GLU A 314 27.12 -0.23 2.23
N ASN A 315 28.28 -0.86 2.05
CA ASN A 315 28.48 -1.92 1.04
C ASN A 315 27.58 -3.15 1.28
N TRP A 316 27.51 -3.65 2.52
CA TRP A 316 26.65 -4.79 2.86
C TRP A 316 25.18 -4.49 2.55
N SER A 317 24.77 -3.23 2.69
CA SER A 317 23.40 -2.82 2.44
C SER A 317 23.09 -2.68 0.94
N ARG A 318 24.09 -2.37 0.10
CA ARG A 318 23.97 -2.48 -1.36
C ARG A 318 23.82 -3.93 -1.78
N GLU A 319 24.61 -4.83 -1.19
CA GLU A 319 24.52 -6.26 -1.46
C GLU A 319 23.12 -6.81 -1.12
N VAL A 320 22.53 -6.39 0.01
CA VAL A 320 21.12 -6.72 0.32
C VAL A 320 20.21 -6.28 -0.83
N ALA A 321 20.28 -5.01 -1.27
CA ALA A 321 19.44 -4.51 -2.35
C ALA A 321 19.61 -5.31 -3.66
N GLU A 322 20.85 -5.73 -3.98
CA GLU A 322 21.17 -6.57 -5.13
C GLU A 322 20.56 -7.97 -5.02
N LYS A 323 20.72 -8.66 -3.87
CA LYS A 323 20.13 -9.99 -3.65
C LYS A 323 18.61 -9.97 -3.80
N PHE A 324 17.94 -8.95 -3.24
CA PHE A 324 16.49 -8.81 -3.43
C PHE A 324 16.10 -8.50 -4.88
N ALA A 325 16.90 -7.70 -5.62
CA ALA A 325 16.66 -7.44 -7.04
C ALA A 325 16.82 -8.69 -7.91
N GLU A 326 17.75 -9.58 -7.55
CA GLU A 326 17.96 -10.88 -8.21
C GLU A 326 16.87 -11.90 -7.87
N GLY A 327 16.05 -11.62 -6.86
CA GLY A 327 15.07 -12.55 -6.32
C GLY A 327 15.66 -13.59 -5.36
N ASN A 328 16.92 -13.42 -4.95
CA ASN A 328 17.56 -14.25 -3.94
C ASN A 328 17.20 -13.76 -2.53
N ILE A 329 15.94 -14.02 -2.13
CA ILE A 329 15.38 -13.59 -0.85
C ILE A 329 16.11 -14.22 0.34
N LEU A 330 16.51 -15.49 0.21
CA LEU A 330 17.23 -16.20 1.26
C LEU A 330 18.54 -15.50 1.62
N SER A 331 19.38 -15.19 0.62
CA SER A 331 20.64 -14.48 0.86
C SER A 331 20.40 -13.07 1.38
N GLY A 332 19.41 -12.33 0.83
CA GLY A 332 19.08 -10.98 1.31
C GLY A 332 18.65 -10.96 2.79
N ILE A 333 17.79 -11.88 3.21
CA ILE A 333 17.37 -12.01 4.61
C ILE A 333 18.51 -12.48 5.51
N THR A 334 19.38 -13.35 5.01
CA THR A 334 20.57 -13.81 5.75
C THR A 334 21.53 -12.67 6.03
N LEU A 335 21.81 -11.82 5.04
CA LEU A 335 22.63 -10.61 5.20
C LEU A 335 22.01 -9.63 6.20
N LEU A 336 20.70 -9.41 6.13
CA LEU A 336 19.98 -8.57 7.11
C LEU A 336 20.10 -9.14 8.53
N LYS A 337 20.03 -10.47 8.69
CA LYS A 337 20.20 -11.14 9.98
C LYS A 337 21.63 -10.99 10.52
N GLN A 338 22.64 -11.21 9.69
CA GLN A 338 24.06 -11.08 10.06
C GLN A 338 24.41 -9.65 10.50
N ASN A 339 23.75 -8.65 9.92
CA ASN A 339 23.92 -7.24 10.27
C ASN A 339 22.93 -6.76 11.36
N ASN A 340 22.27 -7.66 12.11
CA ASN A 340 21.34 -7.35 13.19
C ASN A 340 20.21 -6.38 12.80
N CYS A 341 19.75 -6.45 11.54
CA CYS A 341 18.72 -5.58 11.00
C CYS A 341 17.30 -6.17 11.13
N ILE A 342 17.16 -7.39 11.65
CA ILE A 342 15.87 -8.07 11.81
C ILE A 342 15.58 -8.30 13.30
N GLU A 343 14.41 -7.83 13.73
CA GLU A 343 13.93 -7.96 15.10
C GLU A 343 12.65 -8.80 15.11
N PHE A 344 12.64 -9.87 15.89
CA PHE A 344 11.43 -10.64 16.17
C PHE A 344 10.93 -10.32 17.58
N ALA A 345 9.63 -10.07 17.69
CA ALA A 345 8.92 -10.03 18.95
C ALA A 345 7.80 -11.08 18.95
N ASP A 346 7.25 -11.43 20.11
CA ASP A 346 6.24 -12.48 20.20
C ASP A 346 4.91 -12.03 19.59
N THR A 347 4.45 -10.83 19.96
CA THR A 347 3.18 -10.26 19.47
C THR A 347 3.37 -9.10 18.49
N LEU A 348 2.31 -8.79 17.74
CA LEU A 348 2.28 -7.59 16.89
C LEU A 348 2.51 -6.31 17.70
N GLN A 349 1.94 -6.23 18.91
CA GLN A 349 2.03 -5.03 19.74
C GLN A 349 3.47 -4.83 20.23
N ASP A 350 4.16 -5.90 20.63
CA ASP A 350 5.56 -5.84 21.06
C ASP A 350 6.48 -5.41 19.91
N SER A 351 6.23 -5.96 18.72
CA SER A 351 6.95 -5.59 17.50
C SER A 351 6.77 -4.09 17.17
N MET A 352 5.53 -3.58 17.27
CA MET A 352 5.25 -2.15 17.11
C MET A 352 5.93 -1.30 18.18
N ASN A 353 5.88 -1.71 19.45
CA ASN A 353 6.49 -0.96 20.56
C ASN A 353 8.02 -0.87 20.39
N LYS A 354 8.68 -1.99 20.03
CA LYS A 354 10.12 -2.03 19.79
C LYS A 354 10.52 -1.17 18.58
N LEU A 355 9.75 -1.24 17.50
CA LEU A 355 9.93 -0.39 16.33
C LEU A 355 9.83 1.10 16.69
N ILE A 356 8.80 1.49 17.43
CA ILE A 356 8.58 2.88 17.83
C ILE A 356 9.71 3.36 18.76
N TYR A 357 10.15 2.51 19.69
CA TYR A 357 11.30 2.78 20.55
C TYR A 357 12.56 3.08 19.72
N ASP A 358 12.92 2.19 18.80
CA ASP A 358 14.10 2.35 17.94
C ASP A 358 13.99 3.53 16.96
N TRP A 359 12.77 3.86 16.52
CA TRP A 359 12.48 5.01 15.68
C TRP A 359 12.67 6.33 16.45
N SER A 360 12.20 6.37 17.70
CA SER A 360 12.30 7.55 18.57
C SER A 360 13.75 7.87 18.97
N HIS A 361 14.59 6.83 19.15
CA HIS A 361 16.02 6.99 19.48
C HIS A 361 16.93 7.16 18.25
N GLY A 362 16.39 7.10 17.02
CA GLY A 362 17.18 7.38 15.82
C GLY A 362 17.71 8.82 15.79
N LYS A 363 18.89 9.05 15.21
CA LYS A 363 19.52 10.39 15.18
C LYS A 363 18.97 11.31 14.08
N CYS A 364 18.36 10.75 13.04
CA CYS A 364 17.83 11.50 11.90
C CYS A 364 16.64 12.40 12.28
N LYS A 365 16.43 13.48 11.52
CA LYS A 365 15.25 14.35 11.68
C LYS A 365 13.97 13.59 11.32
N LEU A 366 12.82 14.04 11.80
CA LEU A 366 11.52 13.40 11.52
C LEU A 366 11.24 13.22 10.01
N GLN A 367 11.62 14.19 9.19
CA GLN A 367 11.46 14.15 7.74
C GLN A 367 12.40 13.16 7.03
N GLU A 368 13.46 12.71 7.70
CA GLU A 368 14.47 11.78 7.17
C GLU A 368 14.21 10.33 7.61
N LYS A 369 13.17 10.09 8.42
CA LYS A 369 12.74 8.78 8.90
C LYS A 369 11.37 8.43 8.32
N LEU A 370 11.15 7.16 7.98
CA LEU A 370 9.82 6.68 7.62
C LEU A 370 9.59 5.26 8.10
N ILE A 371 8.39 4.99 8.61
CA ILE A 371 7.93 3.64 8.86
C ILE A 371 7.10 3.14 7.68
N ILE A 372 7.43 1.96 7.16
CA ILE A 372 6.76 1.36 6.02
C ILE A 372 6.08 0.06 6.44
N THR A 373 4.82 -0.11 6.05
CA THR A 373 4.12 -1.39 6.17
C THR A 373 3.17 -1.59 4.98
N VAL A 374 2.46 -2.71 4.94
CA VAL A 374 1.59 -3.07 3.81
C VAL A 374 0.15 -2.64 4.05
N ARG A 375 -0.40 -2.85 5.25
CA ARG A 375 -1.84 -2.63 5.54
C ARG A 375 -2.11 -1.23 6.08
N ASN A 376 -3.17 -0.58 5.59
CA ASN A 376 -3.62 0.72 6.10
C ASN A 376 -3.99 0.67 7.60
N LYS A 377 -4.56 -0.44 8.10
CA LYS A 377 -4.86 -0.61 9.54
C LYS A 377 -3.61 -0.52 10.41
N ASP A 378 -2.50 -1.10 9.93
CA ASP A 378 -1.22 -1.08 10.64
C ASP A 378 -0.58 0.33 10.56
N VAL A 379 -0.68 1.00 9.41
CA VAL A 379 -0.27 2.41 9.24
C VAL A 379 -1.01 3.34 10.20
N ASP A 380 -2.33 3.21 10.28
CA ASP A 380 -3.16 4.08 11.13
C ASP A 380 -2.79 3.89 12.61
N LYS A 381 -2.59 2.65 13.07
CA LYS A 381 -2.13 2.36 14.45
C LYS A 381 -0.74 2.94 14.75
N LEU A 382 0.22 2.74 13.85
CA LEU A 382 1.59 3.26 14.02
C LEU A 382 1.60 4.78 14.09
N ASN A 383 0.88 5.46 13.19
CA ASN A 383 0.76 6.92 13.21
C ASN A 383 0.17 7.44 14.52
N LEU A 384 -0.88 6.80 15.04
CA LEU A 384 -1.48 7.16 16.32
C LEU A 384 -0.48 6.99 17.48
N ASN A 385 0.18 5.84 17.57
CA ASN A 385 1.11 5.56 18.67
C ASN A 385 2.32 6.51 18.67
N ILE A 386 2.88 6.81 17.49
CA ILE A 386 4.00 7.75 17.35
C ILE A 386 3.56 9.14 17.75
N ARG A 387 2.39 9.59 17.30
CA ARG A 387 1.88 10.90 17.67
C ARG A 387 1.67 11.01 19.18
N SER A 388 1.10 9.98 19.82
CA SER A 388 0.97 9.92 21.28
C SER A 388 2.31 9.99 22.00
N LEU A 389 3.33 9.29 21.50
CA LEU A 389 4.69 9.38 22.03
C LEU A 389 5.28 10.79 21.90
N LEU A 390 5.12 11.42 20.73
CA LEU A 390 5.62 12.78 20.49
C LEU A 390 4.90 13.84 21.34
N LYS A 391 3.62 13.63 21.68
CA LYS A 391 2.90 14.45 22.66
C LYS A 391 3.44 14.23 24.07
N ALA A 392 3.59 12.98 24.50
CA ALA A 392 4.10 12.63 25.83
C ALA A 392 5.51 13.20 26.08
N ASN A 393 6.37 13.13 25.07
CA ASN A 393 7.74 13.66 25.14
C ASN A 393 7.82 15.18 24.88
N SER A 394 6.67 15.87 24.81
CA SER A 394 6.61 17.32 24.59
C SER A 394 7.25 17.79 23.27
N THR A 395 7.45 16.91 22.29
CA THR A 395 7.94 17.28 20.95
C THR A 395 6.85 17.98 20.15
N LEU A 396 5.59 17.57 20.32
CA LEU A 396 4.43 18.24 19.78
C LEU A 396 3.75 19.06 20.87
N LYS A 397 3.61 20.37 20.65
CA LYS A 397 3.02 21.34 21.59
C LYS A 397 2.02 22.24 20.87
N GLY A 398 1.08 22.80 21.63
CA GLY A 398 0.14 23.82 21.14
C GLY A 398 -1.28 23.31 20.97
N HIS A 399 -2.08 24.07 20.22
CA HIS A 399 -3.50 23.78 20.03
C HIS A 399 -3.71 22.59 19.08
N GLU A 400 -4.67 21.75 19.45
CA GLU A 400 -5.08 20.59 18.66
C GLU A 400 -6.41 20.88 17.95
N TYR A 401 -6.48 20.50 16.67
CA TYR A 401 -7.68 20.62 15.84
C TYR A 401 -8.10 19.26 15.36
N SER A 402 -9.35 18.91 15.65
CA SER A 402 -9.95 17.65 15.23
C SER A 402 -10.67 17.82 13.91
N ARG A 403 -10.41 16.90 12.99
CA ARG A 403 -10.97 16.79 11.66
C ARG A 403 -11.76 15.48 11.58
N SER A 404 -13.04 15.57 11.22
CA SER A 404 -13.92 14.40 11.07
C SER A 404 -14.29 14.20 9.60
N ILE A 405 -14.01 13.01 9.05
CA ILE A 405 -14.49 12.54 7.73
C ILE A 405 -15.17 11.20 7.93
N ALA A 406 -16.39 11.02 7.40
CA ALA A 406 -17.08 9.73 7.37
C ALA A 406 -17.06 8.99 8.74
N LYS A 407 -17.33 9.73 9.84
CA LYS A 407 -17.29 9.27 11.24
C LYS A 407 -15.90 8.91 11.80
N LYS A 408 -14.81 9.02 11.02
CA LYS A 408 -13.43 8.90 11.52
C LYS A 408 -12.94 10.27 11.99
N GLN A 409 -12.55 10.35 13.26
CA GLN A 409 -12.02 11.55 13.87
C GLN A 409 -10.50 11.48 13.98
N GLU A 410 -9.80 12.44 13.40
CA GLU A 410 -8.34 12.54 13.41
C GLU A 410 -7.95 13.93 13.91
N SER A 411 -6.91 14.03 14.74
CA SER A 411 -6.51 15.30 15.35
C SER A 411 -5.12 15.70 14.92
N TYR A 412 -4.94 17.01 14.68
CA TYR A 412 -3.73 17.58 14.11
C TYR A 412 -3.26 18.79 14.93
N MET A 413 -1.94 18.95 15.05
CA MET A 413 -1.29 20.08 15.69
C MET A 413 -0.04 20.53 14.93
N THR A 414 0.49 21.71 15.27
CA THR A 414 1.76 22.18 14.71
C THR A 414 2.87 21.19 15.04
N GLY A 415 3.72 20.90 14.04
CA GLY A 415 4.77 19.89 14.09
C GLY A 415 4.31 18.51 13.61
N ASP A 416 3.01 18.27 13.42
CA ASP A 416 2.53 16.97 12.94
C ASP A 416 3.05 16.70 11.52
N ARG A 417 3.53 15.46 11.33
CA ARG A 417 3.91 14.95 10.02
C ARG A 417 2.66 14.47 9.28
N ILE A 418 2.48 14.90 8.04
CA ILE A 418 1.33 14.53 7.20
C ILE A 418 1.76 14.00 5.82
N VAL A 419 0.83 13.32 5.16
CA VAL A 419 0.93 12.92 3.76
C VAL A 419 -0.39 13.22 3.03
N PHE A 420 -0.29 13.98 1.95
CA PHE A 420 -1.44 14.34 1.12
C PHE A 420 -1.98 13.10 0.38
N GLN A 421 -3.30 12.98 0.30
CA GLN A 421 -4.01 11.88 -0.36
C GLN A 421 -4.58 12.27 -1.73
N THR A 422 -4.55 13.56 -2.02
CA THR A 422 -5.10 14.18 -3.23
C THR A 422 -4.04 15.06 -3.86
N SER A 423 -4.22 15.38 -5.14
CA SER A 423 -3.42 16.41 -5.81
C SER A 423 -4.33 17.60 -6.09
N ASP A 424 -3.78 18.80 -5.98
CA ASP A 424 -4.46 20.06 -6.27
C ASP A 424 -3.45 20.96 -7.00
N LYS A 425 -3.78 21.36 -8.23
CA LYS A 425 -2.84 22.12 -9.08
C LYS A 425 -2.67 23.56 -8.59
N ASP A 426 -3.75 24.18 -8.12
CA ASP A 426 -3.77 25.59 -7.75
C ASP A 426 -3.03 25.79 -6.42
N LEU A 427 -3.19 24.84 -5.50
CA LEU A 427 -2.46 24.80 -4.23
C LEU A 427 -1.07 24.18 -4.34
N GLN A 428 -0.68 23.70 -5.52
CA GLN A 428 0.58 22.97 -5.76
C GLN A 428 0.77 21.74 -4.83
N ILE A 429 -0.32 21.04 -4.52
CA ILE A 429 -0.33 19.85 -3.68
C ILE A 429 -0.21 18.61 -4.55
N GLU A 430 0.67 17.69 -4.18
CA GLU A 430 0.79 16.39 -4.85
C GLU A 430 0.37 15.23 -3.96
N ASN A 431 -0.39 14.28 -4.53
CA ASN A 431 -0.75 13.06 -3.83
C ASN A 431 0.52 12.26 -3.46
N SER A 432 0.57 11.76 -2.23
CA SER A 432 1.71 11.04 -1.65
C SER A 432 2.98 11.88 -1.48
N GLU A 433 2.83 13.21 -1.49
CA GLU A 433 3.83 14.14 -0.95
C GLU A 433 3.67 14.23 0.56
N PHE A 434 4.81 14.19 1.25
CA PHE A 434 4.86 14.34 2.70
C PHE A 434 5.20 15.79 3.05
N ALA A 435 4.58 16.27 4.12
CA ALA A 435 4.79 17.61 4.64
C ALA A 435 4.75 17.64 6.17
N THR A 436 5.24 18.72 6.78
CA THR A 436 5.17 18.96 8.21
C THR A 436 4.31 20.18 8.46
N LEU A 437 3.31 20.07 9.33
CA LEU A 437 2.42 21.18 9.66
C LEU A 437 3.19 22.25 10.44
N VAL A 438 3.21 23.47 9.91
CA VAL A 438 3.84 24.65 10.51
C VAL A 438 2.79 25.47 11.29
N SER A 439 1.55 25.46 10.83
CA SER A 439 0.44 26.12 11.51
C SER A 439 -0.85 25.34 11.30
N VAL A 440 -1.65 25.22 12.37
CA VAL A 440 -2.98 24.61 12.33
C VAL A 440 -4.02 25.57 12.88
N ASN A 441 -5.10 25.77 12.14
CA ASN A 441 -6.27 26.55 12.56
C ASN A 441 -7.55 25.90 12.01
N LYS A 442 -8.71 26.27 12.54
CA LYS A 442 -10.02 25.69 12.16
C LYS A 442 -10.24 25.65 10.64
N ASN A 443 -9.89 26.73 9.95
CA ASN A 443 -10.19 26.92 8.53
C ASN A 443 -8.95 26.88 7.63
N LYS A 444 -7.74 26.79 8.20
CA LYS A 444 -6.49 26.96 7.44
C LYS A 444 -5.34 26.22 8.10
N PHE A 445 -4.76 25.27 7.38
CA PHE A 445 -3.52 24.61 7.74
C PHE A 445 -2.41 25.11 6.82
N VAL A 446 -1.20 25.25 7.35
CA VAL A 446 0.02 25.55 6.60
C VAL A 446 1.00 24.41 6.83
N ALA A 447 1.47 23.78 5.76
CA ALA A 447 2.43 22.70 5.81
C ALA A 447 3.65 23.02 4.95
N LYS A 448 4.84 22.64 5.42
CA LYS A 448 6.08 22.69 4.66
C LYS A 448 6.37 21.32 4.09
N THR A 449 6.39 21.20 2.77
CA THR A 449 6.70 19.95 2.08
C THR A 449 8.18 19.59 2.24
N ASP A 450 8.53 18.33 2.01
CA ASP A 450 9.93 17.88 2.05
C ASP A 450 10.80 18.53 0.96
N THR A 451 10.17 19.03 -0.10
CA THR A 451 10.83 19.82 -1.14
C THR A 451 11.08 21.27 -0.72
N GLY A 452 10.62 21.66 0.47
CA GLY A 452 10.84 22.97 1.07
C GLY A 452 9.76 24.00 0.75
N LYS A 453 8.68 23.62 0.05
CA LYS A 453 7.58 24.52 -0.32
C LYS A 453 6.59 24.67 0.82
N ASP A 454 6.13 25.89 1.07
CA ASP A 454 5.02 26.14 1.99
C ASP A 454 3.69 26.05 1.23
N VAL A 455 2.79 25.24 1.75
CA VAL A 455 1.46 24.99 1.19
C VAL A 455 0.42 25.37 2.23
N SER A 456 -0.50 26.24 1.83
CA SER A 456 -1.63 26.66 2.65
C SER A 456 -2.91 26.06 2.09
N PHE A 457 -3.70 25.37 2.93
CA PHE A 457 -4.92 24.71 2.48
C PHE A 457 -6.03 24.69 3.54
N ASP A 458 -7.26 24.54 3.07
CA ASP A 458 -8.43 24.33 3.91
C ASP A 458 -8.51 22.84 4.30
N PRO A 459 -8.39 22.50 5.60
CA PRO A 459 -8.44 21.12 6.05
C PRO A 459 -9.81 20.46 5.79
N SER A 460 -10.89 21.21 5.57
CA SER A 460 -12.20 20.64 5.22
C SER A 460 -12.25 20.09 3.79
N LYS A 461 -11.45 20.65 2.88
CA LYS A 461 -11.49 20.37 1.43
C LYS A 461 -10.38 19.43 0.97
N ILE A 462 -9.19 19.54 1.55
CA ILE A 462 -8.04 18.73 1.15
C ILE A 462 -7.98 17.45 1.98
N ASN A 463 -7.75 16.31 1.31
CA ASN A 463 -7.59 15.03 1.98
C ASN A 463 -6.11 14.75 2.29
N PHE A 464 -5.82 14.54 3.57
CA PHE A 464 -4.49 14.23 4.10
C PHE A 464 -4.63 13.30 5.31
N LYS A 465 -3.54 12.64 5.68
CA LYS A 465 -3.42 11.79 6.88
C LYS A 465 -2.10 12.05 7.58
N HIS A 466 -1.91 11.54 8.79
CA HIS A 466 -0.59 11.46 9.42
C HIS A 466 0.41 10.69 8.54
N GLY A 467 1.68 11.13 8.57
CA GLY A 467 2.74 10.70 7.67
C GLY A 467 4.00 10.17 8.36
N TYR A 468 3.93 9.75 9.63
CA TYR A 468 5.05 9.08 10.32
C TYR A 468 5.26 7.65 9.82
N ALA A 469 4.13 6.98 9.54
CA ALA A 469 4.06 5.69 8.89
C ALA A 469 3.27 5.80 7.59
N SER A 470 3.60 4.96 6.61
CA SER A 470 2.95 4.93 5.31
C SER A 470 2.92 3.52 4.73
N THR A 471 1.99 3.31 3.79
CA THR A 471 2.05 2.11 2.96
C THR A 471 3.22 2.18 1.98
N VAL A 472 3.74 1.02 1.60
CA VAL A 472 4.85 0.90 0.63
C VAL A 472 4.55 1.59 -0.71
N TYR A 473 3.29 1.59 -1.16
CA TYR A 473 2.86 2.22 -2.41
C TYR A 473 3.11 3.73 -2.43
N LYS A 474 2.88 4.43 -1.30
CA LYS A 474 3.08 5.88 -1.22
C LYS A 474 4.54 6.28 -0.98
N ALA A 475 5.29 5.38 -0.37
CA ALA A 475 6.74 5.52 -0.22
C ALA A 475 7.49 5.23 -1.55
N HIS A 476 6.80 4.75 -2.59
CA HIS A 476 7.44 4.39 -3.84
C HIS A 476 8.19 5.57 -4.47
N GLY A 477 9.41 5.29 -4.91
CA GLY A 477 10.32 6.29 -5.48
C GLY A 477 10.96 7.24 -4.47
N ALA A 478 10.63 7.22 -3.18
CA ALA A 478 11.34 8.01 -2.18
C ALA A 478 12.74 7.44 -1.90
N SER A 479 13.66 8.31 -1.48
CA SER A 479 14.91 7.96 -0.83
C SER A 479 14.86 8.60 0.55
N ILE A 480 14.95 7.78 1.59
CA ILE A 480 14.77 8.17 3.00
C ILE A 480 16.03 7.73 3.74
N LYS A 481 16.54 8.49 4.72
CA LYS A 481 17.77 8.07 5.40
C LYS A 481 17.55 6.81 6.22
N ASP A 482 16.55 6.84 7.09
CA ASP A 482 16.22 5.74 7.99
C ASP A 482 14.84 5.16 7.66
N VAL A 483 14.81 3.86 7.35
CA VAL A 483 13.57 3.13 7.07
C VAL A 483 13.37 2.02 8.09
N TYR A 484 12.18 2.00 8.67
CA TYR A 484 11.74 1.00 9.63
C TYR A 484 10.56 0.26 9.03
N ILE A 485 10.67 -1.06 8.87
CA ILE A 485 9.64 -1.86 8.20
C ILE A 485 8.92 -2.70 9.24
N LEU A 486 7.59 -2.60 9.31
CA LEU A 486 6.76 -3.54 10.06
C LEU A 486 6.20 -4.61 9.13
N HIS A 487 6.66 -5.84 9.30
CA HIS A 487 6.14 -7.03 8.64
C HIS A 487 5.17 -7.77 9.55
N ASN A 488 3.98 -8.07 9.02
CA ASN A 488 2.87 -8.63 9.79
C ASN A 488 2.16 -9.75 9.01
N GLY A 489 2.94 -10.72 8.55
CA GLY A 489 2.47 -11.92 7.83
C GLY A 489 2.12 -11.73 6.35
N VAL A 490 1.80 -10.50 5.93
CA VAL A 490 1.38 -10.21 4.55
C VAL A 490 2.42 -9.35 3.84
N SER A 491 3.08 -9.95 2.86
CA SER A 491 4.00 -9.30 1.93
C SER A 491 4.10 -10.09 0.63
N ASN A 492 4.85 -9.55 -0.32
CA ASN A 492 5.30 -10.25 -1.51
C ASN A 492 6.65 -9.65 -1.94
N ILE A 493 7.29 -10.26 -2.92
CA ILE A 493 8.66 -9.89 -3.30
C ILE A 493 8.74 -8.42 -3.72
N SER A 494 7.78 -7.93 -4.49
CA SER A 494 7.77 -6.55 -4.98
C SER A 494 7.55 -5.53 -3.88
N SER A 495 6.68 -5.80 -2.92
CA SER A 495 6.44 -4.91 -1.78
C SER A 495 7.63 -4.90 -0.82
N SER A 496 8.21 -6.05 -0.51
CA SER A 496 9.38 -6.15 0.35
C SER A 496 10.61 -5.53 -0.28
N TYR A 497 10.92 -5.85 -1.54
CA TYR A 497 12.01 -5.22 -2.28
C TYR A 497 11.80 -3.71 -2.38
N THR A 498 10.58 -3.25 -2.67
CA THR A 498 10.30 -1.81 -2.71
C THR A 498 10.56 -1.18 -1.35
N ALA A 499 10.05 -1.74 -0.25
CA ALA A 499 10.25 -1.17 1.09
C ALA A 499 11.73 -1.17 1.52
N MET A 500 12.42 -2.29 1.36
CA MET A 500 13.81 -2.52 1.80
C MET A 500 14.85 -1.79 0.95
N THR A 501 14.48 -1.17 -0.16
CA THR A 501 15.40 -0.37 -1.01
C THR A 501 15.11 1.12 -0.96
N ARG A 502 14.26 1.58 -0.03
CA ARG A 502 13.98 3.01 0.17
C ARG A 502 15.05 3.72 0.99
N HIS A 503 15.79 3.01 1.84
CA HIS A 503 16.76 3.62 2.74
C HIS A 503 18.05 4.05 2.04
N VAL A 504 18.73 5.02 2.64
CA VAL A 504 20.08 5.46 2.30
C VAL A 504 21.07 4.98 3.36
N GLU A 505 20.76 5.20 4.64
CA GLU A 505 21.68 4.93 5.75
C GLU A 505 21.25 3.71 6.57
N LYS A 506 20.02 3.71 7.10
CA LYS A 506 19.57 2.69 8.05
C LYS A 506 18.32 1.94 7.58
N LEU A 507 18.35 0.62 7.72
CA LEU A 507 17.22 -0.28 7.49
C LEU A 507 17.02 -1.18 8.70
N ARG A 508 15.79 -1.24 9.24
CA ARG A 508 15.40 -2.24 10.24
C ARG A 508 14.07 -2.88 9.87
N LEU A 509 13.97 -4.20 10.04
CA LEU A 509 12.80 -5.02 9.78
C LEU A 509 12.29 -5.61 11.09
N TYR A 510 11.03 -5.33 11.41
CA TYR A 510 10.36 -5.80 12.61
C TYR A 510 9.29 -6.82 12.22
N CYS A 511 9.38 -8.00 12.83
CA CYS A 511 8.47 -9.12 12.64
C CYS A 511 7.80 -9.47 13.97
N ASN A 512 6.67 -10.18 13.90
CA ASN A 512 6.02 -10.76 15.06
C ASN A 512 5.80 -12.27 14.87
N ARG A 513 6.04 -13.06 15.92
CA ARG A 513 5.96 -14.54 15.85
C ARG A 513 4.54 -15.05 15.64
N GLN A 514 3.53 -14.31 16.09
CA GLN A 514 2.12 -14.64 15.83
C GLN A 514 1.78 -14.71 14.33
N ALA A 515 2.29 -13.79 13.52
CA ALA A 515 2.04 -13.76 12.07
C ALA A 515 3.17 -14.36 11.24
N THR A 516 4.38 -14.44 11.80
CA THR A 516 5.61 -14.89 11.14
C THR A 516 6.42 -15.69 12.15
N GLU A 517 6.13 -16.98 12.27
CA GLU A 517 6.68 -17.85 13.33
C GLU A 517 8.22 -17.92 13.33
N SER A 518 8.82 -17.92 12.14
CA SER A 518 10.26 -18.12 11.95
C SER A 518 10.83 -17.30 10.79
N PHE A 519 12.16 -17.29 10.66
CA PHE A 519 12.85 -16.76 9.48
C PHE A 519 12.44 -17.47 8.19
N ASN A 520 12.17 -18.78 8.23
CA ASN A 520 11.70 -19.52 7.06
C ASN A 520 10.30 -19.06 6.66
N SER A 521 9.42 -18.83 7.63
CA SER A 521 8.08 -18.26 7.39
C SER A 521 8.17 -16.85 6.78
N LEU A 522 9.13 -16.03 7.25
CA LEU A 522 9.40 -14.70 6.68
C LEU A 522 9.85 -14.80 5.22
N ILE A 523 10.82 -15.67 4.93
CA ILE A 523 11.34 -15.88 3.58
C ILE A 523 10.20 -16.35 2.66
N TYR A 524 9.37 -17.30 3.09
CA TYR A 524 8.23 -17.77 2.32
C TYR A 524 7.23 -16.63 2.04
N GLN A 525 6.83 -15.88 3.06
CA GLN A 525 5.90 -14.75 2.94
C GLN A 525 6.42 -13.64 2.02
N ILE A 526 7.73 -13.38 2.02
CA ILE A 526 8.36 -12.40 1.13
C ILE A 526 8.54 -12.95 -0.28
N SER A 527 8.80 -14.24 -0.44
CA SER A 527 9.07 -14.85 -1.75
C SER A 527 7.83 -14.98 -2.62
N ASN A 528 6.63 -14.85 -2.04
CA ASN A 528 5.38 -14.84 -2.80
C ASN A 528 5.44 -13.84 -3.96
N THR A 529 5.10 -14.30 -5.16
CA THR A 529 4.98 -13.45 -6.35
C THR A 529 3.71 -12.62 -6.28
N ASN A 530 3.72 -11.43 -6.88
CA ASN A 530 2.51 -10.66 -7.06
C ASN A 530 1.85 -11.14 -8.37
N ASP A 531 0.62 -11.67 -8.30
CA ASP A 531 -0.15 -12.23 -9.44
C ASP A 531 -0.65 -11.16 -10.41
N LYS A 532 0.25 -10.26 -10.84
CA LYS A 532 -0.02 -9.19 -11.82
C LYS A 532 0.66 -9.44 -13.15
N SER A 533 0.94 -10.71 -13.47
CA SER A 533 1.41 -11.11 -14.79
C SER A 533 0.32 -10.88 -15.83
N ALA A 534 0.72 -10.45 -17.02
CA ALA A 534 -0.17 -10.41 -18.18
C ALA A 534 -0.64 -11.82 -18.54
N SER A 535 -1.85 -11.96 -19.08
CA SER A 535 -2.35 -13.26 -19.55
C SER A 535 -1.47 -13.84 -20.66
N ILE A 536 -0.88 -12.98 -21.49
CA ILE A 536 -0.03 -13.35 -22.64
C ILE A 536 1.28 -14.07 -22.28
N THR A 537 1.65 -14.12 -20.99
CA THR A 537 2.74 -15.00 -20.53
C THR A 537 2.36 -16.48 -20.62
N LEU A 538 1.08 -16.80 -20.70
CA LEU A 538 0.55 -18.15 -20.79
C LEU A 538 -0.19 -18.37 -22.12
N LYS A 539 -0.31 -19.63 -22.51
CA LYS A 539 -0.97 -20.07 -23.74
C LYS A 539 -2.45 -20.31 -23.50
N THR A 540 -3.27 -20.04 -24.51
CA THR A 540 -4.64 -20.54 -24.58
C THR A 540 -4.68 -21.88 -25.32
N ALA A 541 -5.79 -22.61 -25.22
CA ALA A 541 -5.99 -23.82 -26.02
C ALA A 541 -5.91 -23.54 -27.54
N GLU A 542 -6.27 -22.34 -27.98
CA GLU A 542 -6.15 -21.93 -29.38
C GLU A 542 -4.70 -21.70 -29.80
N ASP A 543 -3.88 -21.09 -28.93
CA ASP A 543 -2.46 -20.85 -29.20
C ASP A 543 -1.72 -22.18 -29.41
N LEU A 544 -1.97 -23.16 -28.54
CA LEU A 544 -1.39 -24.51 -28.65
C LEU A 544 -1.79 -25.21 -29.95
N LYS A 545 -3.06 -25.06 -30.39
CA LYS A 545 -3.54 -25.59 -31.68
C LYS A 545 -2.90 -24.89 -32.88
N GLN A 546 -2.62 -23.58 -32.78
CA GLN A 546 -2.01 -22.81 -33.88
C GLN A 546 -0.54 -23.19 -34.08
N GLU A 547 0.24 -23.37 -33.02
CA GLU A 547 1.64 -23.79 -33.11
C GLU A 547 1.81 -25.18 -33.75
N GLN A 548 0.90 -26.10 -33.45
CA GLN A 548 0.86 -27.42 -34.10
C GLN A 548 0.55 -27.32 -35.60
N LYS A 549 -0.27 -26.35 -36.02
CA LYS A 549 -0.61 -26.11 -37.43
C LYS A 549 0.51 -25.38 -38.18
N GLN A 550 1.23 -24.46 -37.54
CA GLN A 550 2.31 -23.68 -38.20
C GLN A 550 3.51 -24.55 -38.64
N LYS A 551 3.74 -25.71 -38.01
CA LYS A 551 4.73 -26.71 -38.46
C LYS A 551 4.42 -27.34 -39.83
N LYS A 552 3.28 -27.03 -40.46
CA LYS A 552 2.92 -27.44 -41.82
C LYS A 552 2.36 -26.23 -42.59
N THR A 553 3.18 -25.44 -43.31
CA THR A 553 2.65 -24.30 -44.08
C THR A 553 3.17 -24.17 -45.52
N ASN A 554 2.20 -23.99 -46.46
CA ASN A 554 2.33 -23.75 -47.90
C ASN A 554 2.03 -22.27 -48.27
N CYS A 555 2.45 -21.84 -49.46
CA CYS A 555 2.48 -20.46 -49.98
C CYS A 555 1.14 -19.66 -49.88
N PHE A 556 -0.02 -20.30 -50.10
CA PHE A 556 -1.34 -19.63 -50.02
C PHE A 556 -1.71 -19.08 -48.63
N SER A 557 -1.14 -19.64 -47.56
CA SER A 557 -1.39 -19.18 -46.19
C SER A 557 -0.83 -17.77 -45.92
N LYS A 558 0.24 -17.37 -46.63
CA LYS A 558 0.90 -16.08 -46.43
C LYS A 558 0.01 -14.90 -46.85
N ILE A 559 -0.69 -15.02 -47.98
CA ILE A 559 -1.58 -13.97 -48.50
C ILE A 559 -2.80 -13.81 -47.58
N CYS A 560 -3.43 -14.91 -47.15
CA CYS A 560 -4.54 -14.86 -46.20
C CYS A 560 -4.12 -14.27 -44.84
N ASN A 561 -2.93 -14.61 -44.34
CA ASN A 561 -2.39 -14.03 -43.11
C ASN A 561 -2.09 -12.53 -43.26
N TRP A 562 -1.63 -12.09 -44.43
CA TRP A 562 -1.42 -10.69 -44.75
C TRP A 562 -2.73 -9.89 -44.78
N VAL A 563 -3.79 -10.39 -45.44
CA VAL A 563 -5.12 -9.73 -45.43
C VAL A 563 -5.69 -9.67 -44.02
N LYS A 564 -5.60 -10.77 -43.24
CA LYS A 564 -6.01 -10.77 -41.82
C LYS A 564 -5.22 -9.73 -41.01
N SER A 565 -3.92 -9.61 -41.25
CA SER A 565 -3.07 -8.60 -40.61
C SER A 565 -3.56 -7.18 -40.92
N ILE A 566 -3.93 -6.88 -42.17
CA ILE A 566 -4.46 -5.57 -42.57
C ILE A 566 -5.80 -5.27 -41.89
N VAL A 567 -6.74 -6.22 -41.90
CA VAL A 567 -8.05 -6.02 -41.25
C VAL A 567 -7.86 -5.80 -39.75
N THR A 568 -6.97 -6.57 -39.12
CA THR A 568 -6.62 -6.41 -37.71
C THR A 568 -5.99 -5.04 -37.45
N ASP A 569 -5.13 -4.56 -38.36
CA ASP A 569 -4.51 -3.23 -38.29
C ASP A 569 -5.54 -2.10 -38.29
N ILE A 570 -6.51 -2.17 -39.21
CA ILE A 570 -7.59 -1.18 -39.34
C ILE A 570 -8.47 -1.22 -38.09
N ASN A 571 -8.79 -2.41 -37.59
CA ASN A 571 -9.59 -2.57 -36.39
C ASN A 571 -8.86 -2.01 -35.16
N ASP A 572 -7.56 -2.26 -35.02
CA ASP A 572 -6.76 -1.73 -33.91
C ASP A 572 -6.66 -0.18 -33.96
N ARG A 573 -6.59 0.42 -35.16
CA ARG A 573 -6.61 1.90 -35.30
C ARG A 573 -7.95 2.51 -34.94
N SER A 574 -9.04 1.86 -35.35
CA SER A 574 -10.42 2.37 -35.21
C SER A 574 -11.06 2.02 -33.88
N HIS A 575 -10.53 1.05 -33.12
CA HIS A 575 -11.07 0.64 -31.83
C HIS A 575 -11.18 1.83 -30.86
N VAL A 576 -12.40 2.18 -30.45
CA VAL A 576 -12.63 3.24 -29.46
C VAL A 576 -12.86 2.60 -28.10
N ASN A 577 -12.04 2.96 -27.11
CA ASN A 577 -12.26 2.57 -25.73
C ASN A 577 -13.11 3.62 -25.02
N GLU A 578 -14.40 3.70 -25.38
CA GLU A 578 -15.31 4.73 -24.85
C GLU A 578 -15.38 4.69 -23.31
N GLU A 579 -15.29 3.49 -22.73
CA GLU A 579 -15.26 3.28 -21.28
C GLU A 579 -14.06 3.91 -20.60
N TYR A 580 -12.89 3.92 -21.24
CA TYR A 580 -11.68 4.50 -20.65
C TYR A 580 -11.83 6.00 -20.40
N TYR A 581 -12.61 6.70 -21.23
CA TYR A 581 -12.81 8.16 -21.16
C TYR A 581 -14.06 8.57 -20.37
N GLN A 582 -14.85 7.61 -19.89
CA GLN A 582 -15.98 7.88 -18.98
C GLN A 582 -15.46 8.08 -17.56
N PHE A 583 -15.32 9.34 -17.15
CA PHE A 583 -14.92 9.70 -15.80
C PHE A 583 -16.14 9.97 -14.92
N THR A 584 -16.31 9.18 -13.86
CA THR A 584 -17.24 9.51 -12.77
C THR A 584 -16.42 10.12 -11.63
N PRO A 585 -16.56 11.42 -11.32
CA PRO A 585 -15.86 12.01 -10.18
C PRO A 585 -16.30 11.29 -8.91
N LYS A 586 -15.34 10.93 -8.04
CA LYS A 586 -15.68 10.51 -6.68
C LYS A 586 -16.29 11.73 -5.97
N PRO A 587 -17.44 11.59 -5.31
CA PRO A 587 -17.99 12.70 -4.55
C PRO A 587 -17.01 13.14 -3.47
N GLU A 588 -16.78 14.45 -3.38
CA GLU A 588 -15.92 15.03 -2.36
C GLU A 588 -16.59 14.90 -1.00
N GLN A 589 -15.95 14.16 -0.09
CA GLN A 589 -16.39 14.08 1.30
C GLN A 589 -15.83 15.28 2.06
N LEU A 590 -16.68 16.28 2.30
CA LEU A 590 -16.33 17.45 3.12
C LEU A 590 -16.07 17.03 4.57
N ALA A 591 -14.92 17.44 5.09
CA ALA A 591 -14.58 17.22 6.49
C ALA A 591 -15.10 18.35 7.38
N THR A 592 -15.51 18.02 8.61
CA THR A 592 -15.79 19.04 9.63
C THR A 592 -14.57 19.22 10.52
N VAL A 593 -14.16 20.47 10.75
CA VAL A 593 -13.00 20.80 11.58
C VAL A 593 -13.40 21.62 12.80
N LYS A 594 -12.99 21.17 13.98
CA LYS A 594 -13.27 21.80 15.27
C LYS A 594 -11.99 21.88 16.09
N ARG A 595 -11.81 22.98 16.82
CA ARG A 595 -10.75 23.07 17.84
C ARG A 595 -11.06 22.03 18.91
N VAL A 596 -10.07 21.27 19.34
CA VAL A 596 -10.22 20.41 20.52
C VAL A 596 -10.25 21.36 21.72
N GLN A 597 -11.42 21.54 22.32
CA GLN A 597 -11.53 22.17 23.62
C GLN A 597 -10.81 21.26 24.62
N GLN A 598 -9.84 21.79 25.36
CA GLN A 598 -9.48 21.18 26.64
C GLN A 598 -10.60 21.54 27.60
N GLU A 599 -11.68 20.77 27.57
CA GLU A 599 -12.80 20.95 28.49
C GLU A 599 -13.13 19.62 29.17
N ASN A 600 -13.27 19.74 30.49
CA ASN A 600 -13.80 18.78 31.41
C ASN A 600 -15.08 18.10 30.88
N SER A 601 -15.25 16.84 31.28
CA SER A 601 -16.54 16.15 31.44
C SER A 601 -17.32 15.72 30.18
N ILE A 602 -17.07 14.48 29.78
CA ILE A 602 -18.02 13.39 29.46
C ILE A 602 -19.36 13.77 28.79
N LYS A 603 -19.54 13.22 27.58
CA LYS A 603 -20.74 12.46 27.18
C LYS A 603 -20.34 11.45 26.12
N LEU A 604 -20.35 10.16 26.44
CA LEU A 604 -20.41 9.08 25.44
C LEU A 604 -21.30 7.96 25.96
N GLN A 605 -22.30 7.66 25.14
CA GLN A 605 -23.38 6.71 25.35
C GLN A 605 -22.88 5.26 25.25
N ALA A 606 -23.53 4.41 26.04
CA ALA A 606 -23.37 2.96 26.03
C ALA A 606 -24.07 2.31 24.83
N ALA A 607 -23.51 1.20 24.35
CA ALA A 607 -24.24 0.11 23.71
C ALA A 607 -23.39 -1.18 23.78
N ASP A 608 -23.91 -2.17 24.53
CA ASP A 608 -23.97 -3.64 24.29
C ASP A 608 -22.76 -4.42 23.71
N LYS A 609 -22.51 -5.71 23.99
CA LYS A 609 -22.81 -6.71 25.03
C LYS A 609 -22.11 -8.02 24.56
N ASP A 610 -21.73 -8.89 25.51
CA ASP A 610 -21.77 -10.36 25.46
C ASP A 610 -20.59 -11.27 24.94
N ILE A 611 -20.13 -12.07 25.92
CA ILE A 611 -19.71 -13.51 25.94
C ILE A 611 -18.20 -13.88 25.98
N ALA A 612 -17.74 -14.05 27.24
CA ALA A 612 -17.06 -15.19 27.88
C ALA A 612 -15.77 -15.85 27.30
N THR A 613 -14.62 -15.46 27.86
CA THR A 613 -13.49 -16.31 28.36
C THR A 613 -12.58 -15.40 29.22
N PRO A 614 -11.85 -15.86 30.26
CA PRO A 614 -11.29 -14.97 31.28
C PRO A 614 -10.16 -14.12 30.68
N SER A 615 -10.48 -12.86 30.42
CA SER A 615 -9.59 -11.88 29.80
C SER A 615 -9.06 -10.95 30.89
N PHE A 616 -7.75 -10.85 31.02
CA PHE A 616 -7.13 -9.73 31.72
C PHE A 616 -7.47 -8.45 30.93
N THR A 617 -8.39 -7.64 31.44
CA THR A 617 -8.77 -6.37 30.78
C THR A 617 -7.80 -5.27 31.19
N GLN A 618 -6.92 -4.85 30.29
CA GLN A 618 -6.14 -3.61 30.48
C GLN A 618 -6.95 -2.43 29.94
N ILE A 619 -7.35 -1.52 30.84
CA ILE A 619 -7.85 -0.19 30.50
C ILE A 619 -6.67 0.77 30.61
N LYS A 620 -6.39 1.55 29.56
CA LYS A 620 -5.23 2.45 29.50
C LYS A 620 -5.66 3.83 28.98
N GLU A 621 -6.11 4.74 29.85
CA GLU A 621 -6.27 6.17 29.51
C GLU A 621 -6.01 7.14 30.68
N GLN A 622 -5.33 8.24 30.29
CA GLN A 622 -5.07 9.58 30.89
C GLN A 622 -4.69 9.75 32.37
N ARG A 623 -3.50 10.36 32.56
CA ARG A 623 -2.84 10.58 33.84
C ARG A 623 -3.17 11.91 34.53
N TRP A 624 -3.37 11.89 35.85
CA TRP A 624 -3.45 13.11 36.67
C TRP A 624 -2.54 13.15 37.92
N TYR A 625 -1.98 12.03 38.41
CA TYR A 625 -0.94 12.02 39.47
C TYR A 625 0.05 10.86 39.29
N ASP A 626 1.35 11.11 39.50
CA ASP A 626 2.46 10.20 39.15
C ASP A 626 2.89 9.33 40.37
N TYR A 627 2.19 8.21 40.60
CA TYR A 627 2.65 7.16 41.50
C TYR A 627 2.89 5.87 40.70
N ASP A 628 4.16 5.49 40.54
CA ASP A 628 4.58 4.29 39.78
C ASP A 628 4.31 3.01 40.60
N VAL A 629 3.03 2.69 40.82
CA VAL A 629 2.55 1.53 41.59
C VAL A 629 1.48 0.78 40.80
N THR A 630 1.57 -0.56 40.78
CA THR A 630 0.57 -1.47 40.21
C THR A 630 -0.36 -1.96 41.33
N ILE A 631 -1.67 -1.89 41.16
CA ILE A 631 -2.65 -2.39 42.15
C ILE A 631 -3.24 -3.71 41.67
N LEU A 632 -3.16 -4.76 42.51
CA LEU A 632 -3.74 -6.08 42.28
C LEU A 632 -4.97 -6.30 43.16
N SER A 633 -6.12 -6.73 42.63
CA SER A 633 -7.32 -6.96 43.45
C SER A 633 -8.26 -8.06 42.92
N GLU A 634 -9.11 -8.60 43.80
CA GLU A 634 -10.19 -9.53 43.50
C GLU A 634 -11.49 -8.74 43.24
N GLU A 635 -12.09 -8.94 42.06
CA GLU A 635 -13.26 -8.21 41.52
C GLU A 635 -13.09 -6.71 41.14
N ALA A 636 -13.95 -6.23 40.23
CA ALA A 636 -13.85 -4.93 39.58
C ALA A 636 -14.43 -3.76 40.41
N ALA A 637 -13.59 -3.04 41.16
CA ALA A 637 -13.90 -1.71 41.71
C ALA A 637 -13.31 -0.54 40.89
N ILE A 638 -13.20 -0.74 39.56
CA ILE A 638 -12.61 0.21 38.61
C ILE A 638 -13.23 1.62 38.76
N LEU A 639 -14.55 1.70 38.93
CA LEU A 639 -15.26 2.99 39.03
C LEU A 639 -15.02 3.76 40.35
N SER A 640 -14.63 3.09 41.44
CA SER A 640 -14.54 3.74 42.76
C SER A 640 -13.17 4.36 43.03
N LEU A 641 -12.08 3.68 42.65
CA LEU A 641 -10.71 4.24 42.78
C LEU A 641 -10.43 5.33 41.73
N GLN A 642 -10.97 5.17 40.52
CA GLN A 642 -10.88 6.17 39.45
C GLN A 642 -11.67 7.45 39.79
N LYS A 643 -12.85 7.34 40.43
CA LYS A 643 -13.62 8.50 40.92
C LYS A 643 -12.86 9.34 41.96
N VAL A 644 -11.89 8.73 42.64
CA VAL A 644 -11.14 9.32 43.74
C VAL A 644 -9.75 9.81 43.30
N GLY A 645 -9.36 9.58 42.04
CA GLY A 645 -8.17 10.18 41.43
C GLY A 645 -6.86 9.41 41.64
N ILE A 646 -6.91 8.11 41.97
CA ILE A 646 -5.71 7.25 41.93
C ILE A 646 -5.49 6.77 40.48
N ASP A 647 -4.37 7.17 39.91
CA ASP A 647 -3.91 6.78 38.57
C ASP A 647 -2.75 5.78 38.69
N SER A 648 -3.10 4.49 38.76
CA SER A 648 -2.17 3.37 38.99
C SER A 648 -2.48 2.24 38.03
N ARG A 649 -1.50 1.41 37.66
CA ARG A 649 -1.75 0.24 36.79
C ARG A 649 -2.57 -0.78 37.57
N MET A 650 -3.84 -0.97 37.23
CA MET A 650 -4.70 -1.93 37.93
C MET A 650 -4.81 -3.25 37.17
N VAL A 651 -4.64 -4.37 37.87
CA VAL A 651 -4.82 -5.72 37.34
C VAL A 651 -5.71 -6.49 38.31
N TYR A 652 -6.74 -7.15 37.78
CA TYR A 652 -7.70 -7.87 38.60
C TYR A 652 -7.83 -9.32 38.16
N VAL A 653 -8.24 -10.16 39.10
CA VAL A 653 -8.45 -11.59 38.90
C VAL A 653 -9.74 -12.05 39.56
N SER A 654 -10.21 -13.23 39.17
CA SER A 654 -11.44 -13.83 39.66
C SER A 654 -11.29 -14.43 41.06
N THR A 655 -10.08 -14.87 41.42
CA THR A 655 -9.77 -15.42 42.74
C THR A 655 -8.43 -14.88 43.25
N VAL A 656 -8.31 -14.60 44.54
CA VAL A 656 -7.03 -14.15 45.14
C VAL A 656 -5.86 -15.08 44.80
N SER A 657 -6.09 -16.39 44.73
CA SER A 657 -5.08 -17.39 44.36
C SER A 657 -4.46 -17.16 42.98
N ASP A 658 -5.20 -16.53 42.06
CA ASP A 658 -4.72 -16.29 40.70
C ASP A 658 -3.73 -15.13 40.60
N LEU A 659 -3.67 -14.26 41.63
CA LEU A 659 -2.73 -13.16 41.67
C LEU A 659 -1.27 -13.63 41.62
N LYS A 660 -0.97 -14.85 42.08
CA LYS A 660 0.38 -15.44 42.01
C LYS A 660 0.89 -15.66 40.58
N TYR A 661 0.00 -15.70 39.60
CA TYR A 661 0.37 -15.86 38.18
C TYR A 661 0.75 -14.55 37.51
N TYR A 662 0.53 -13.39 38.16
CA TYR A 662 1.06 -12.12 37.68
C TYR A 662 2.59 -12.19 37.52
N GLN A 663 3.09 -11.64 36.41
CA GLN A 663 4.51 -11.63 36.05
C GLN A 663 5.04 -10.21 36.20
N PRO A 664 5.56 -9.85 37.38
CA PRO A 664 6.09 -8.52 37.60
C PRO A 664 7.43 -8.33 36.87
N PHE A 665 7.76 -7.08 36.53
CA PHE A 665 9.15 -6.74 36.17
C PHE A 665 9.97 -6.48 37.44
N GLN A 666 11.30 -6.59 37.32
CA GLN A 666 12.21 -6.36 38.44
C GLN A 666 12.03 -4.94 39.02
N GLY A 667 11.74 -4.84 40.32
CA GLY A 667 11.51 -3.60 41.03
C GLY A 667 10.08 -3.03 40.91
N GLU A 668 9.14 -3.76 40.28
CA GLU A 668 7.74 -3.30 40.19
C GLU A 668 7.12 -3.14 41.58
N LYS A 669 6.63 -1.95 41.91
CA LYS A 669 5.94 -1.65 43.17
C LYS A 669 4.48 -2.10 43.05
N ILE A 670 4.06 -3.06 43.87
CA ILE A 670 2.75 -3.69 43.78
C ILE A 670 1.97 -3.52 45.09
N LEU A 671 0.78 -2.94 45.01
CA LEU A 671 -0.18 -2.89 46.11
C LEU A 671 -1.26 -3.96 45.90
N ILE A 672 -1.30 -4.97 46.77
CA ILE A 672 -2.31 -6.02 46.77
C ILE A 672 -3.49 -5.55 47.63
N ALA A 673 -4.62 -5.27 46.99
CA ALA A 673 -5.85 -4.87 47.64
C ALA A 673 -6.75 -6.09 47.89
N ALA A 674 -6.95 -6.43 49.15
CA ALA A 674 -7.66 -7.62 49.57
C ALA A 674 -8.80 -7.32 50.54
N ASN A 675 -9.79 -8.23 50.59
CA ASN A 675 -10.89 -8.15 51.54
C ASN A 675 -10.42 -8.48 52.97
N ASN A 676 -11.04 -7.88 53.98
CA ASN A 676 -10.77 -8.22 55.38
C ASN A 676 -11.80 -9.26 55.85
N ASP A 677 -11.51 -10.54 55.59
CA ASP A 677 -12.32 -11.66 56.07
C ASP A 677 -11.62 -12.32 57.28
N LYS A 678 -11.79 -11.73 58.47
CA LYS A 678 -11.13 -12.18 59.71
C LYS A 678 -11.56 -13.60 60.14
N GLN A 679 -12.64 -14.14 59.58
CA GLN A 679 -13.15 -15.47 59.89
C GLN A 679 -12.54 -16.55 58.98
N ASN A 680 -11.97 -16.17 57.83
CA ASN A 680 -11.36 -17.08 56.86
C ASN A 680 -9.82 -17.07 56.92
N LYS A 681 -9.25 -17.90 57.82
CA LYS A 681 -7.79 -18.04 57.99
C LYS A 681 -7.08 -18.49 56.70
N GLU A 682 -7.75 -19.24 55.84
CA GLU A 682 -7.21 -19.75 54.58
C GLU A 682 -7.04 -18.61 53.55
N TYR A 683 -7.96 -17.66 53.52
CA TYR A 683 -7.88 -16.47 52.65
C TYR A 683 -6.68 -15.59 52.99
N VAL A 684 -6.47 -15.29 54.28
CA VAL A 684 -5.31 -14.49 54.74
C VAL A 684 -3.99 -15.20 54.46
N SER A 685 -3.93 -16.53 54.62
CA SER A 685 -2.75 -17.32 54.25
C SER A 685 -2.44 -17.21 52.76
N THR A 686 -3.46 -17.26 51.92
CA THR A 686 -3.33 -17.19 50.45
C THR A 686 -2.78 -15.84 49.99
N ILE A 687 -3.24 -14.73 50.56
CA ILE A 687 -2.76 -13.38 50.20
C ILE A 687 -1.28 -13.21 50.54
N ASN A 688 -0.87 -13.70 51.71
CA ASN A 688 0.52 -13.66 52.13
C ASN A 688 1.41 -14.54 51.22
N GLU A 689 0.91 -15.70 50.79
CA GLU A 689 1.61 -16.55 49.82
C GLU A 689 1.77 -15.85 48.46
N VAL A 690 0.71 -15.18 47.98
CA VAL A 690 0.75 -14.39 46.75
C VAL A 690 1.81 -13.29 46.83
N ALA A 691 1.84 -12.52 47.92
CA ALA A 691 2.82 -11.46 48.13
C ALA A 691 4.25 -12.02 48.07
N GLN A 692 4.54 -13.11 48.79
CA GLN A 692 5.84 -13.76 48.78
C GLN A 692 6.23 -14.29 47.39
N ILE A 693 5.28 -14.84 46.63
CA ILE A 693 5.55 -15.31 45.26
C ILE A 693 5.92 -14.14 44.35
N LEU A 694 5.21 -13.01 44.46
CA LEU A 694 5.48 -11.82 43.64
C LEU A 694 6.82 -11.16 44.03
N GLU A 695 7.17 -11.15 45.30
CA GLU A 695 8.49 -10.70 45.78
C GLU A 695 9.62 -11.60 45.26
N ARG A 696 9.43 -12.93 45.26
CA ARG A 696 10.40 -13.87 44.65
C ARG A 696 10.57 -13.65 43.13
N LYS A 697 9.55 -13.10 42.47
CA LYS A 697 9.61 -12.70 41.04
C LYS A 697 10.19 -11.30 40.83
N GLY A 698 10.64 -10.62 41.89
CA GLY A 698 11.33 -9.34 41.81
C GLY A 698 10.46 -8.10 42.06
N ALA A 699 9.20 -8.24 42.50
CA ALA A 699 8.37 -7.10 42.89
C ALA A 699 8.68 -6.61 44.32
N ILE A 700 8.31 -5.36 44.62
CA ILE A 700 8.19 -4.84 45.98
C ILE A 700 6.70 -4.80 46.30
N THR A 701 6.24 -5.57 47.27
CA THR A 701 4.80 -5.68 47.54
C THR A 701 4.37 -5.00 48.83
N SER A 702 3.13 -4.50 48.86
CA SER A 702 2.43 -4.13 50.09
C SER A 702 0.99 -4.61 49.99
N ILE A 703 0.38 -4.94 51.12
CA ILE A 703 -1.01 -5.41 51.19
C ILE A 703 -1.85 -4.34 51.87
N VAL A 704 -2.99 -3.98 51.28
CA VAL A 704 -3.99 -3.11 51.90
C VAL A 704 -5.28 -3.90 52.16
N MET A 705 -5.75 -3.83 53.40
CA MET A 705 -7.00 -4.46 53.85
C MET A 705 -7.84 -3.44 54.66
N PRO A 706 -9.18 -3.48 54.58
CA PRO A 706 -10.06 -2.67 55.43
C PRO A 706 -9.88 -2.98 56.92
N LEU A 707 -10.17 -2.02 57.82
CA LEU A 707 -10.02 -2.20 59.27
C LEU A 707 -11.17 -3.00 59.92
N GLU A 708 -12.38 -2.90 59.36
CA GLU A 708 -13.61 -3.62 59.78
C GLU A 708 -13.91 -4.79 58.83
N ASP A 709 -14.78 -5.72 59.22
CA ASP A 709 -15.23 -6.88 58.42
C ASP A 709 -16.05 -6.41 57.20
N LYS A 710 -15.37 -5.83 56.22
CA LYS A 710 -15.96 -5.23 55.01
C LYS A 710 -15.15 -5.61 53.79
N ASN A 711 -15.85 -5.86 52.70
CA ASN A 711 -15.28 -6.03 51.37
C ASN A 711 -14.56 -4.72 50.96
N PHE A 712 -13.34 -4.82 50.42
CA PHE A 712 -12.51 -3.68 50.02
C PHE A 712 -13.24 -2.77 49.01
N ASN A 713 -14.02 -3.36 48.10
CA ASN A 713 -14.81 -2.65 47.11
C ASN A 713 -15.99 -1.90 47.74
N GLU A 714 -16.60 -2.49 48.78
CA GLU A 714 -17.69 -1.86 49.53
C GLU A 714 -17.17 -0.71 50.40
N MET A 715 -16.00 -0.87 51.03
CA MET A 715 -15.31 0.20 51.75
C MET A 715 -15.07 1.42 50.85
N LEU A 716 -14.57 1.21 49.64
CA LEU A 716 -14.35 2.28 48.67
C LEU A 716 -15.65 2.96 48.22
N LYS A 717 -16.74 2.19 48.06
CA LYS A 717 -18.07 2.75 47.74
C LYS A 717 -18.63 3.61 48.88
N ASN A 718 -18.46 3.17 50.13
CA ASN A 718 -19.07 3.81 51.30
C ASN A 718 -18.29 5.04 51.80
N LYS A 719 -16.95 4.98 51.78
CA LYS A 719 -16.08 6.03 52.35
C LYS A 719 -15.33 6.87 51.30
N GLY A 720 -15.33 6.47 50.03
CA GLY A 720 -14.78 7.24 48.90
C GLY A 720 -13.36 7.78 49.15
N MET A 721 -13.19 9.09 49.01
CA MET A 721 -11.91 9.80 49.19
C MET A 721 -11.26 9.60 50.56
N ILE A 722 -12.06 9.43 51.61
CA ILE A 722 -11.57 9.32 52.99
C ILE A 722 -10.83 7.99 53.16
N ALA A 723 -11.40 6.88 52.67
CA ALA A 723 -10.75 5.57 52.73
C ALA A 723 -9.44 5.52 51.93
N VAL A 724 -9.39 6.18 50.79
CA VAL A 724 -8.15 6.27 50.00
C VAL A 724 -7.05 7.00 50.77
N LYS A 725 -7.38 8.13 51.40
CA LYS A 725 -6.41 8.94 52.14
C LYS A 725 -5.88 8.25 53.39
N GLU A 726 -6.72 7.49 54.08
CA GLU A 726 -6.38 6.86 55.36
C GLU A 726 -5.75 5.47 55.22
N LEU A 727 -6.04 4.72 54.16
CA LEU A 727 -5.62 3.32 54.04
C LEU A 727 -4.75 3.03 52.82
N VAL A 728 -5.04 3.64 51.67
CA VAL A 728 -4.32 3.35 50.41
C VAL A 728 -3.05 4.19 50.30
N ILE A 729 -3.14 5.50 50.55
CA ILE A 729 -1.99 6.41 50.44
C ILE A 729 -0.82 6.02 51.37
N PRO A 730 -1.02 5.64 52.64
CA PRO A 730 0.09 5.22 53.50
C PRO A 730 0.87 4.02 52.95
N GLU A 731 0.18 3.03 52.38
CA GLU A 731 0.83 1.84 51.80
C GLU A 731 1.54 2.15 50.48
N VAL A 732 0.96 3.02 49.65
CA VAL A 732 1.63 3.56 48.46
C VAL A 732 2.90 4.32 48.85
N ILE A 733 2.86 5.11 49.93
CA ILE A 733 4.03 5.82 50.43
C ILE A 733 5.11 4.84 50.93
N LYS A 734 4.74 3.73 51.57
CA LYS A 734 5.71 2.69 51.96
C LYS A 734 6.41 2.12 50.74
N LEU A 735 5.65 1.73 49.71
CA LEU A 735 6.18 1.21 48.44
C LEU A 735 7.12 2.20 47.74
N VAL A 736 6.84 3.50 47.85
CA VAL A 736 7.65 4.56 47.23
C VAL A 736 8.87 4.94 48.08
N LYS A 737 8.81 4.83 49.42
CA LYS A 737 9.93 5.19 50.32
C LYS A 737 11.00 4.11 50.51
N VAL A 738 10.84 2.90 49.97
CA VAL A 738 11.85 1.82 50.04
C VAL A 738 13.22 2.24 49.42
N GLU A 739 13.25 3.31 48.61
CA GLU A 739 14.49 3.86 48.03
C GLU A 739 15.42 4.63 48.99
N TYR A 740 15.04 4.88 50.25
CA TYR A 740 15.90 5.63 51.19
C TYR A 740 16.59 4.82 52.30
N GLN A 741 16.51 3.48 52.29
CA GLN A 741 17.18 2.64 53.29
C GLN A 741 18.22 1.64 52.75
N ASN A 742 18.47 1.61 51.43
CA ASN A 742 19.53 0.78 50.83
C ASN A 742 20.73 1.59 50.29
N ILE A 743 20.91 2.83 50.78
CA ILE A 743 22.18 3.56 50.70
C ILE A 743 22.68 3.76 52.13
N HIS A 744 23.32 2.73 52.67
CA HIS A 744 24.41 2.83 53.63
C HIS A 744 25.27 1.57 53.59
#